data_AF-A0A2A3XKH5-F1
#
_entry.id   AF-A0A2A3XKH5-F1
#
_cell.length_a   1.000
_cell.length_b   1.000
_cell.length_c   1.000
_cell.angle_alpha   90.00
_cell.angle_beta   90.00
_cell.angle_gamma   90.00
#
_symmetry.space_group_name_H-M   'P 1'
#
loop_
_entity.id
_entity.type
_entity.pdbx_description
1 polymer ?
#
loop_
_entity_poly.entity_id
_entity_poly.type
_entity_poly.pdbx_seq_one_letter_code
_entity_poly.pdbx_strand_id
1 'polypeptide(L)'
;MRHDSEVTRVLAGWVGEQRWCPAPKGTFTLSVAGVLPVPQPDPDALMFSLLLAIRPLNDASVETGQLVEQSPGPDGVVVQVPLSLHRNPLEEASACLGSVDELTVQSLAPHPSDGAGAGIWWVHDGTGDPGFVNAWVALMGDASSEESAPPATMRVLEGEQSNTSVVLDAPEGPVIIKFFRLPLAGINPDVELGSLLSDAGSQDVPRTLGSLEGRWTVGATEVSGTLSVVREFFNSALDAWRLASIAAIEDRDFTLEATELGRAVARLHHQLAEVAPTAVASPEETGEFIEALRLRLTWGWERAAPADGALADAFSEVLESLGSLGRLPLLQRIHGDLHLGQILRTAEHGWVVLDFEGEPLRSAGERRAPDVALRDVVGMLRSFDYAAGRATRTDTPGEATLPVPEAAHQAARQWSARTRKAFLTGYREETGEGVDIQSPLFLALWLDKALYEVVYERQNRPTWEQVPASAVQEVLSAMQNPADSPRRAETGAAATPGATDRLSTPRPVAPDVLEAIAAGRFHAPHGVLGAHLANDGSVTVRTLRKLAGTVTLITESGRHEMTHEYDGVWVAVLNPPPGREGTVPDYRLEVTYPGGSPAVVDDPYHYLPTLGEIDLHLIGEGRHERLWEVLGARVRRYHTALGNCEGTSFAIWAPNAQAVRVLGAFNGWDGTGHAMRSLGRSGVWELYIPAVGAGTIYKFEILGQDGHWREKADPMARNTEIPPLTGSVVVESSYGFQDGEWMAARAQSDPHSGPMSVYEVHLGSWRPGLDYRQMAEQLSEYVTWQGFTHVELMPVAEHPFGGSWGYQVTSYYAPTSRFGHPDDFRYFVDRLHQAGVGVIMDWVPAHFPKDEWALARLDGQPLYEHPDPRRGEHPDWGTLVFDFGRNEVRNFLVANALYWMDEFHIDALRVDAVASMLYLDYSREDGGWEANIHGGRENLEAIAFLQELNATAYRQHPGIAMIAEESTAFPGVTSDTDGGGLGFGLKWNMGWMHDSLEYMAEDPIHRSYHHHKITFSMAYAYTENFLLPISHDEVVHGKGSLLRRMPGDRWRQLAQVRAYLAFQWAHPGKQLIFMGTEFAQEGEWSEQHGLDWWVADTHQHRGVQLTVRALNGIYRELPALWELDNDPAGFEWINDHEAAGNTLSFIRRDEKDEVMVCVANFSGEPHAGYRLGLPASGAWTEVLNTDAEEFGGSGVSNPGTLTANGGAHDGQPASVTVDLPPLGVLYLVPGSAS
;
A
#
# COMPACT_ATOMS: atom_id res chain seq x y z
N MET A 1 -18.80 38.28 30.06
CA MET A 1 -17.75 37.40 30.61
C MET A 1 -18.02 36.02 30.05
N ARG A 2 -17.40 35.69 28.92
CA ARG A 2 -17.42 34.35 28.32
C ARG A 2 -16.08 33.72 28.68
N HIS A 3 -16.08 32.75 29.59
CA HIS A 3 -14.92 31.90 29.81
C HIS A 3 -15.02 30.77 28.79
N ASP A 4 -14.34 30.92 27.65
CA ASP A 4 -14.01 29.76 26.83
C ASP A 4 -12.99 28.96 27.64
N SER A 5 -13.41 27.82 28.19
CA SER A 5 -12.53 26.91 28.93
C SER A 5 -11.33 26.50 28.08
N GLU A 6 -10.16 26.25 28.68
CA GLU A 6 -8.99 25.80 27.93
C GLU A 6 -9.26 24.49 27.15
N VAL A 7 -10.14 23.62 27.68
CA VAL A 7 -10.63 22.41 26.98
C VAL A 7 -11.35 22.74 25.67
N THR A 8 -12.24 23.75 25.63
CA THR A 8 -12.91 24.10 24.36
C THR A 8 -11.95 24.63 23.31
N ARG A 9 -10.79 25.17 23.70
CA ARG A 9 -9.71 25.56 22.77
C ARG A 9 -8.97 24.35 22.20
N VAL A 10 -8.65 23.36 23.04
CA VAL A 10 -8.05 22.09 22.61
C VAL A 10 -8.98 21.38 21.63
N LEU A 11 -10.28 21.32 21.95
CA LEU A 11 -11.27 20.66 21.10
C LEU A 11 -11.57 21.40 19.80
N ALA A 12 -11.47 22.73 19.75
CA ALA A 12 -11.75 23.49 18.52
C ALA A 12 -10.84 23.09 17.34
N GLY A 13 -9.58 22.77 17.63
CA GLY A 13 -8.62 22.29 16.63
C GLY A 13 -9.01 20.91 16.09
N TRP A 14 -9.29 19.97 17.00
CA TRP A 14 -9.65 18.59 16.66
C TRP A 14 -11.02 18.47 16.00
N VAL A 15 -12.07 19.08 16.57
CA VAL A 15 -13.45 19.07 16.02
C VAL A 15 -13.47 19.60 14.59
N GLY A 16 -12.73 20.67 14.30
CA GLY A 16 -12.68 21.25 12.95
C GLY A 16 -12.01 20.36 11.89
N GLU A 17 -11.29 19.31 12.29
CA GLU A 17 -10.70 18.32 11.39
C GLU A 17 -11.61 17.10 11.18
N GLN A 18 -12.67 16.97 11.97
CA GLN A 18 -13.57 15.83 11.91
C GLN A 18 -14.57 15.95 10.75
N ARG A 19 -14.76 14.86 10.00
CA ARG A 19 -15.69 14.79 8.85
C ARG A 19 -17.15 15.05 9.23
N TRP A 20 -17.53 14.75 10.47
CA TRP A 20 -18.87 15.01 11.01
C TRP A 20 -19.08 16.45 11.49
N CYS A 21 -18.05 17.30 11.46
CA CYS A 21 -18.19 18.69 11.85
C CYS A 21 -18.98 19.49 10.79
N PRO A 22 -20.10 20.14 11.16
CA PRO A 22 -20.94 20.88 10.21
C PRO A 22 -20.34 22.23 9.79
N ALA A 23 -19.15 22.60 10.28
CA ALA A 23 -18.51 23.87 10.00
C ALA A 23 -17.02 23.69 9.68
N PRO A 24 -16.47 24.39 8.66
CA PRO A 24 -15.04 24.32 8.33
C PRO A 24 -14.12 24.71 9.51
N LYS A 25 -12.90 24.15 9.52
CA LYS A 25 -11.88 24.47 10.52
C LYS A 25 -11.65 25.98 10.61
N GLY A 26 -11.75 26.53 11.82
CA GLY A 26 -11.49 27.95 12.10
C GLY A 26 -12.63 28.91 11.77
N THR A 27 -13.83 28.42 11.37
CA THR A 27 -14.98 29.28 11.02
C THR A 27 -16.09 29.28 12.08
N PHE A 28 -15.87 28.69 13.26
CA PHE A 28 -16.88 28.57 14.32
C PHE A 28 -16.30 28.77 15.73
N THR A 29 -17.19 28.93 16.70
CA THR A 29 -16.91 28.93 18.14
C THR A 29 -17.61 27.76 18.81
N LEU A 30 -17.02 27.24 19.89
CA LEU A 30 -17.58 26.15 20.71
C LEU A 30 -18.04 26.69 22.06
N SER A 31 -19.25 26.30 22.48
CA SER A 31 -19.73 26.51 23.84
C SER A 31 -20.38 25.25 24.39
N VAL A 32 -20.15 24.93 25.67
CA VAL A 32 -20.77 23.77 26.33
C VAL A 32 -22.27 24.00 26.48
N ALA A 33 -23.08 23.11 25.89
CA ALA A 33 -24.53 23.11 25.93
C ALA A 33 -25.11 22.05 26.89
N GLY A 34 -24.33 21.00 27.18
CA GLY A 34 -24.66 19.94 28.13
C GLY A 34 -23.42 19.10 28.47
N VAL A 35 -23.47 18.39 29.59
CA VAL A 35 -22.42 17.47 30.05
C VAL A 35 -23.11 16.21 30.58
N LEU A 36 -22.70 15.05 30.11
CA LEU A 36 -23.11 13.76 30.66
C LEU A 36 -21.92 13.13 31.40
N PRO A 37 -21.93 13.09 32.74
CA PRO A 37 -20.91 12.39 33.52
C PRO A 37 -20.94 10.88 33.24
N VAL A 38 -19.77 10.27 33.13
CA VAL A 38 -19.60 8.82 33.00
C VAL A 38 -18.97 8.28 34.29
N PRO A 39 -19.42 7.13 34.82
CA PRO A 39 -18.85 6.56 36.05
C PRO A 39 -17.34 6.39 35.93
N GLN A 40 -16.60 6.84 36.94
CA GLN A 40 -15.14 6.78 36.93
C GLN A 40 -14.68 5.38 37.33
N PRO A 41 -13.77 4.74 36.57
CA PRO A 41 -13.21 3.44 36.93
C PRO A 41 -12.12 3.54 38.02
N ASP A 42 -11.46 4.71 38.17
CA ASP A 42 -10.41 4.97 39.15
C ASP A 42 -10.32 6.48 39.50
N PRO A 43 -9.93 6.88 40.73
CA PRO A 43 -9.71 8.27 41.15
C PRO A 43 -8.80 9.16 40.29
N ASP A 44 -7.90 8.60 39.45
CA ASP A 44 -7.01 9.39 38.59
C ASP A 44 -7.55 9.61 37.16
N ALA A 45 -8.81 9.23 36.91
CA ALA A 45 -9.51 9.41 35.64
C ALA A 45 -10.82 10.20 35.77
N LEU A 46 -11.09 11.07 34.80
CA LEU A 46 -12.33 11.82 34.66
C LEU A 46 -12.96 11.50 33.31
N MET A 47 -14.18 10.98 33.31
CA MET A 47 -14.87 10.54 32.10
C MET A 47 -16.21 11.25 31.96
N PHE A 48 -16.46 11.85 30.80
CA PHE A 48 -17.71 12.53 30.50
C PHE A 48 -17.90 12.69 28.99
N SER A 49 -19.14 12.85 28.54
CA SER A 49 -19.44 13.28 27.18
C SER A 49 -19.90 14.73 27.19
N LEU A 50 -19.21 15.59 26.44
CA LEU A 50 -19.61 16.98 26.23
C LEU A 50 -20.59 17.08 25.07
N LEU A 51 -21.62 17.89 25.26
CA LEU A 51 -22.51 18.34 24.18
C LEU A 51 -22.16 19.79 23.89
N LEU A 52 -21.53 20.03 22.75
CA LEU A 52 -20.94 21.32 22.37
C LEU A 52 -21.79 21.98 21.29
N ALA A 53 -22.25 23.21 21.53
CA ALA A 53 -22.86 24.04 20.51
C ALA A 53 -21.78 24.69 19.62
N ILE A 54 -21.87 24.42 18.32
CA ILE A 54 -21.08 25.02 17.24
C ILE A 54 -21.83 26.23 16.69
N ARG A 55 -21.18 27.40 16.75
CA ARG A 55 -21.73 28.66 16.21
C ARG A 55 -20.79 29.29 15.19
N PRO A 56 -21.22 29.56 13.94
CA PRO A 56 -20.39 30.22 12.93
C PRO A 56 -19.90 31.61 13.37
N LEU A 57 -18.70 32.00 12.92
CA LEU A 57 -18.08 33.29 13.28
C LEU A 57 -18.62 34.50 12.48
N ASN A 58 -19.27 34.29 11.33
CA ASN A 58 -19.81 35.35 10.47
C ASN A 58 -21.27 35.07 10.07
N ASP A 59 -22.10 36.11 10.03
CA ASP A 59 -23.49 36.14 9.52
C ASP A 59 -23.59 35.97 7.98
N ALA A 60 -22.54 35.46 7.34
CA ALA A 60 -22.52 35.21 5.91
C ALA A 60 -23.20 33.88 5.62
N SER A 61 -24.52 33.93 5.45
CA SER A 61 -25.20 32.98 4.57
C SER A 61 -24.53 33.03 3.20
N VAL A 62 -23.99 31.91 2.72
CA VAL A 62 -24.02 31.40 1.32
C VAL A 62 -22.97 30.28 1.15
N GLU A 63 -23.47 29.11 0.72
CA GLU A 63 -22.78 28.02 0.03
C GLU A 63 -21.70 27.20 0.78
N THR A 64 -22.13 26.45 1.80
CA THR A 64 -21.59 25.10 2.03
C THR A 64 -22.75 24.11 1.97
N GLY A 65 -22.73 23.24 0.95
CA GLY A 65 -23.79 22.28 0.63
C GLY A 65 -23.83 21.05 1.53
N GLN A 66 -23.75 21.24 2.85
CA GLN A 66 -24.06 20.18 3.81
C GLN A 66 -25.21 20.65 4.71
N LEU A 67 -26.28 19.84 4.75
CA LEU A 67 -27.45 19.96 5.64
C LEU A 67 -28.37 21.16 5.34
N VAL A 68 -29.15 21.06 4.26
CA VAL A 68 -30.32 21.93 4.04
C VAL A 68 -31.34 21.65 5.16
N GLU A 69 -31.69 22.71 5.92
CA GLU A 69 -32.60 22.77 7.09
C GLU A 69 -32.11 22.31 8.48
N GLN A 70 -30.82 22.08 8.66
CA GLN A 70 -30.14 22.53 9.89
C GLN A 70 -29.24 23.72 9.57
N SER A 71 -29.76 24.71 8.83
CA SER A 71 -29.15 26.03 8.86
C SER A 71 -29.03 26.41 10.34
N PRO A 72 -27.84 26.71 10.86
CA PRO A 72 -27.71 27.12 12.24
C PRO A 72 -28.61 28.34 12.37
N GLY A 73 -29.74 28.16 13.03
CA GLY A 73 -30.46 29.29 13.61
C GLY A 73 -29.47 30.05 14.50
N PRO A 74 -29.84 31.21 15.02
CA PRO A 74 -29.00 31.98 15.94
C PRO A 74 -28.46 31.16 17.13
N ASP A 75 -29.03 29.99 17.41
CA ASP A 75 -28.68 29.09 18.49
C ASP A 75 -27.53 28.09 18.22
N GLY A 76 -27.19 27.75 16.95
CA GLY A 76 -26.11 26.82 16.56
C GLY A 76 -26.50 25.32 16.47
N VAL A 77 -25.56 24.46 16.04
CA VAL A 77 -25.72 22.97 15.96
C VAL A 77 -24.99 22.31 17.13
N VAL A 78 -25.54 21.24 17.71
CA VAL A 78 -24.92 20.54 18.86
C VAL A 78 -24.22 19.28 18.41
N VAL A 79 -22.97 19.09 18.86
CA VAL A 79 -22.17 17.88 18.63
C VAL A 79 -21.82 17.17 19.93
N GLN A 80 -21.74 15.85 19.89
CA GLN A 80 -21.32 15.00 20.99
C GLN A 80 -19.83 14.68 20.91
N VAL A 81 -19.10 14.97 21.99
CA VAL A 81 -17.67 14.68 22.13
C VAL A 81 -17.44 13.87 23.42
N PRO A 82 -17.37 12.53 23.33
CA PRO A 82 -16.95 11.65 24.42
C PRO A 82 -15.49 11.94 24.77
N LEU A 83 -15.18 12.13 26.06
CA LEU A 83 -13.85 12.46 26.54
C LEU A 83 -13.48 11.66 27.77
N SER A 84 -12.21 11.25 27.80
CA SER A 84 -11.55 10.78 29.01
C SER A 84 -10.32 11.62 29.30
N LEU A 85 -10.17 12.02 30.55
CA LEU A 85 -9.06 12.79 31.05
C LEU A 85 -8.32 11.95 32.08
N HIS A 86 -6.99 11.86 31.95
CA HIS A 86 -6.15 11.06 32.82
C HIS A 86 -4.98 11.88 33.36
N ARG A 87 -4.57 11.64 34.61
CA ARG A 87 -3.37 12.29 35.19
C ARG A 87 -2.07 11.82 34.50
N ASN A 88 -2.06 10.60 33.97
CA ASN A 88 -0.98 10.05 33.17
C ASN A 88 -1.48 9.75 31.74
N PRO A 89 -0.66 9.93 30.70
CA PRO A 89 -1.07 9.60 29.34
C PRO A 89 -1.28 8.07 29.21
N LEU A 90 -2.29 7.66 28.44
CA LEU A 90 -2.54 6.24 28.14
C LEU A 90 -1.49 5.70 27.16
N GLU A 91 -0.87 4.55 27.47
CA GLU A 91 0.22 3.95 26.67
C GLU A 91 -0.22 3.41 25.29
N GLU A 92 -1.49 3.03 25.12
CA GLU A 92 -1.99 2.32 23.94
C GLU A 92 -3.06 3.08 23.11
N ALA A 93 -3.39 4.33 23.45
CA ALA A 93 -4.45 5.06 22.77
C ALA A 93 -3.91 6.10 21.77
N SER A 94 -4.13 5.87 20.47
CA SER A 94 -3.86 6.79 19.35
C SER A 94 -4.65 8.12 19.38
N ALA A 95 -5.35 8.43 20.48
CA ALA A 95 -6.41 9.43 20.57
C ALA A 95 -6.13 10.61 21.52
N CYS A 96 -4.86 10.87 21.91
CA CYS A 96 -4.53 12.03 22.74
C CYS A 96 -4.79 13.34 21.96
N LEU A 97 -5.72 14.15 22.46
CA LEU A 97 -6.15 15.42 21.88
C LEU A 97 -5.32 16.61 22.38
N GLY A 98 -4.63 16.44 23.50
CA GLY A 98 -3.81 17.48 24.14
C GLY A 98 -3.83 17.38 25.66
N SER A 99 -3.54 18.49 26.34
CA SER A 99 -3.49 18.53 27.81
C SER A 99 -4.06 19.83 28.37
N VAL A 100 -4.64 19.79 29.57
CA VAL A 100 -5.23 20.94 30.27
C VAL A 100 -4.84 21.00 31.74
N ASP A 101 -4.92 22.17 32.35
CA ASP A 101 -4.59 22.34 33.77
C ASP A 101 -5.72 21.87 34.72
N GLU A 102 -5.35 21.55 35.96
CA GLU A 102 -6.28 21.14 37.03
C GLU A 102 -7.43 22.16 37.26
N LEU A 103 -7.16 23.47 37.07
CA LEU A 103 -8.16 24.53 37.23
C LEU A 103 -9.24 24.47 36.15
N THR A 104 -8.86 24.15 34.91
CA THR A 104 -9.77 23.94 33.79
C THR A 104 -10.60 22.70 34.02
N VAL A 105 -10.01 21.62 34.52
CA VAL A 105 -10.73 20.39 34.86
C VAL A 105 -11.79 20.64 35.95
N GLN A 106 -11.44 21.38 37.00
CA GLN A 106 -12.39 21.80 38.06
C GLN A 106 -13.55 22.65 37.53
N SER A 107 -13.36 23.36 36.41
CA SER A 107 -14.41 24.18 35.79
C SER A 107 -15.46 23.37 35.02
N LEU A 108 -15.12 22.14 34.60
CA LEU A 108 -16.00 21.27 33.81
C LEU A 108 -16.79 20.27 34.67
N ALA A 109 -16.24 19.82 35.79
CA ALA A 109 -16.87 18.89 36.72
C ALA A 109 -16.66 19.34 38.17
N PRO A 110 -17.64 20.01 38.80
CA PRO A 110 -17.49 20.50 40.17
C PRO A 110 -17.82 19.38 41.18
N HIS A 111 -16.94 18.38 41.35
CA HIS A 111 -16.94 17.48 42.51
C HIS A 111 -15.56 16.79 42.70
N PRO A 112 -15.21 16.34 43.93
CA PRO A 112 -13.99 16.78 44.59
C PRO A 112 -12.98 15.66 44.79
N SER A 113 -11.71 15.90 44.46
CA SER A 113 -10.62 15.26 45.17
C SER A 113 -9.97 16.28 46.09
N ASP A 114 -10.16 16.11 47.41
CA ASP A 114 -9.40 16.81 48.44
C ASP A 114 -7.92 16.43 48.30
N GLY A 115 -7.22 17.15 47.44
CA GLY A 115 -5.83 16.87 47.08
C GLY A 115 -5.30 17.97 46.17
N ALA A 116 -5.06 19.15 46.75
CA ALA A 116 -4.46 20.28 46.06
C ALA A 116 -3.03 19.95 45.60
N GLY A 117 -2.90 19.50 44.35
CA GLY A 117 -1.66 19.43 43.59
C GLY A 117 -1.86 20.10 42.24
N ALA A 118 -0.96 21.01 41.86
CA ALA A 118 -0.91 21.50 40.48
C ALA A 118 -0.51 20.33 39.57
N GLY A 119 -1.40 19.90 38.68
CA GLY A 119 -1.19 18.77 37.78
C GLY A 119 -1.76 19.05 36.38
N ILE A 120 -1.18 18.40 35.38
CA ILE A 120 -1.65 18.41 33.99
C ILE A 120 -2.54 17.18 33.80
N TRP A 121 -3.67 17.35 33.12
CA TRP A 121 -4.53 16.25 32.68
C TRP A 121 -4.42 16.08 31.18
N TRP A 122 -4.19 14.86 30.72
CA TRP A 122 -4.16 14.50 29.30
C TRP A 122 -5.60 14.24 28.84
N VAL A 123 -6.00 14.84 27.73
CA VAL A 123 -7.35 14.75 27.16
C VAL A 123 -7.33 13.77 26.00
N HIS A 124 -8.18 12.76 26.01
CA HIS A 124 -8.31 11.74 24.97
C HIS A 124 -9.74 11.73 24.38
N ASP A 125 -9.92 11.31 23.12
CA ASP A 125 -11.24 10.91 22.62
C ASP A 125 -11.68 9.64 23.37
N GLY A 126 -12.75 9.74 24.15
CA GLY A 126 -13.25 8.65 24.98
C GLY A 126 -13.67 7.42 24.19
N THR A 127 -13.96 7.55 22.89
CA THR A 127 -14.29 6.39 22.03
C THR A 127 -13.08 5.48 21.76
N GLY A 128 -11.86 6.00 21.90
CA GLY A 128 -10.61 5.25 21.80
C GLY A 128 -10.06 4.76 23.14
N ASP A 129 -10.74 5.07 24.26
CA ASP A 129 -10.35 4.66 25.61
C ASP A 129 -11.20 3.47 26.07
N PRO A 130 -10.63 2.27 26.26
CA PRO A 130 -11.36 1.09 26.73
C PRO A 130 -12.07 1.31 28.07
N GLY A 131 -11.46 2.07 28.99
CA GLY A 131 -12.05 2.38 30.29
C GLY A 131 -13.31 3.23 30.16
N PHE A 132 -13.28 4.22 29.27
CA PHE A 132 -14.45 5.04 28.95
C PHE A 132 -15.57 4.21 28.32
N VAL A 133 -15.24 3.42 27.29
CA VAL A 133 -16.24 2.63 26.57
C VAL A 133 -16.90 1.59 27.48
N ASN A 134 -16.15 0.94 28.36
CA ASN A 134 -16.70 0.03 29.36
C ASN A 134 -17.65 0.72 30.34
N ALA A 135 -17.24 1.87 30.88
CA ALA A 135 -18.10 2.66 31.76
C ALA A 135 -19.35 3.20 31.04
N TRP A 136 -19.24 3.49 29.74
CA TRP A 136 -20.35 3.91 28.89
C TRP A 136 -21.37 2.79 28.65
N VAL A 137 -20.92 1.54 28.43
CA VAL A 137 -21.81 0.38 28.34
C VAL A 137 -22.53 0.13 29.67
N ALA A 138 -21.83 0.27 30.79
CA ALA A 138 -22.41 0.11 32.12
C ALA A 138 -23.54 1.12 32.40
N LEU A 139 -23.52 2.30 31.78
CA LEU A 139 -24.62 3.28 31.87
C LEU A 139 -25.90 2.84 31.14
N MET A 140 -25.80 1.91 30.19
CA MET A 140 -26.94 1.43 29.41
C MET A 140 -27.60 0.19 30.00
N GLY A 141 -26.86 -0.58 30.82
CA GLY A 141 -27.41 -1.69 31.59
C GLY A 141 -28.05 -1.21 32.89
N ASP A 142 -29.02 -1.96 33.42
CA ASP A 142 -29.55 -1.73 34.77
C ASP A 142 -28.37 -1.82 35.76
N ALA A 143 -28.13 -0.74 36.51
CA ALA A 143 -26.92 -0.50 37.32
C ALA A 143 -26.72 -1.48 38.51
N SER A 144 -26.66 -2.80 38.28
CA SER A 144 -26.72 -3.80 39.34
C SER A 144 -26.03 -5.16 39.13
N SER A 145 -25.19 -5.35 38.10
CA SER A 145 -24.36 -6.58 38.02
C SER A 145 -22.88 -6.27 38.22
N GLU A 146 -22.40 -6.55 39.43
CA GLU A 146 -21.01 -6.40 39.91
C GLU A 146 -19.98 -7.35 39.25
N GLU A 147 -20.31 -8.02 38.14
CA GLU A 147 -19.41 -8.98 37.47
C GLU A 147 -19.54 -8.87 35.94
N SER A 148 -19.02 -7.78 35.34
CA SER A 148 -18.63 -7.82 33.92
C SER A 148 -17.10 -7.70 33.83
N ALA A 149 -16.43 -8.81 33.53
CA ALA A 149 -15.02 -8.77 33.14
C ALA A 149 -14.84 -7.79 31.95
N PRO A 150 -13.73 -7.04 31.88
CA PRO A 150 -13.47 -6.16 30.74
C PRO A 150 -13.48 -6.99 29.43
N PRO A 151 -14.04 -6.46 28.33
CA PRO A 151 -14.02 -7.12 27.03
C PRO A 151 -12.56 -7.38 26.62
N ALA A 152 -12.30 -8.56 26.05
CA ALA A 152 -10.94 -9.02 25.74
C ALA A 152 -10.26 -8.18 24.64
N THR A 153 -11.04 -7.51 23.79
CA THR A 153 -10.58 -6.75 22.62
C THR A 153 -11.61 -5.67 22.23
N MET A 154 -11.13 -4.45 21.94
CA MET A 154 -11.92 -3.31 21.47
C MET A 154 -11.32 -2.78 20.16
N ARG A 155 -12.17 -2.40 19.20
CA ARG A 155 -11.74 -1.76 17.95
C ARG A 155 -12.66 -0.62 17.54
N VAL A 156 -12.10 0.57 17.34
CA VAL A 156 -12.82 1.69 16.70
C VAL A 156 -12.85 1.45 15.19
N LEU A 157 -14.02 1.57 14.56
CA LEU A 157 -14.14 1.40 13.10
C LEU A 157 -13.71 2.68 12.39
N GLU A 158 -12.69 2.57 11.54
CA GLU A 158 -12.21 3.65 10.69
C GLU A 158 -13.05 3.74 9.41
N GLY A 159 -13.45 4.95 9.00
CA GLY A 159 -14.16 5.20 7.73
C GLY A 159 -15.61 5.69 7.84
N GLU A 160 -16.22 5.69 9.02
CA GLU A 160 -17.54 6.31 9.22
C GLU A 160 -17.49 7.83 9.03
N GLN A 161 -18.47 8.38 8.31
CA GLN A 161 -18.47 9.81 7.95
C GLN A 161 -19.18 10.71 8.97
N SER A 162 -20.22 10.19 9.65
CA SER A 162 -21.14 11.01 10.45
C SER A 162 -21.20 10.65 11.93
N ASN A 163 -20.77 9.43 12.30
CA ASN A 163 -20.81 8.88 13.64
C ASN A 163 -19.48 8.19 13.96
N THR A 164 -19.32 7.70 15.19
CA THR A 164 -18.18 6.86 15.56
C THR A 164 -18.69 5.53 16.10
N SER A 165 -18.29 4.42 15.48
CA SER A 165 -18.64 3.09 15.95
C SER A 165 -17.47 2.35 16.58
N VAL A 166 -17.73 1.65 17.66
CA VAL A 166 -16.76 0.83 18.41
C VAL A 166 -17.28 -0.59 18.50
N VAL A 167 -16.47 -1.56 18.09
CA VAL A 167 -16.77 -3.00 18.23
C VAL A 167 -16.14 -3.51 19.52
N LEU A 168 -16.93 -4.26 20.29
CA LEU A 168 -16.52 -4.91 21.53
C LEU A 168 -16.79 -6.40 21.45
N ASP A 169 -15.81 -7.22 21.81
CA ASP A 169 -16.02 -8.65 22.00
C ASP A 169 -16.63 -8.90 23.39
N ALA A 170 -17.95 -9.12 23.44
CA ALA A 170 -18.67 -9.44 24.67
C ALA A 170 -18.87 -10.96 24.84
N PRO A 171 -19.02 -11.46 26.07
CA PRO A 171 -19.17 -12.91 26.34
C PRO A 171 -20.36 -13.58 25.63
N GLU A 172 -21.42 -12.81 25.34
CA GLU A 172 -22.62 -13.30 24.64
C GLU A 172 -22.55 -13.15 23.11
N GLY A 173 -21.43 -12.66 22.58
CA GLY A 173 -21.23 -12.34 21.16
C GLY A 173 -20.72 -10.92 20.97
N PRO A 174 -20.06 -10.62 19.84
CA PRO A 174 -19.55 -9.29 19.56
C PRO A 174 -20.70 -8.27 19.40
N VAL A 175 -20.48 -7.06 19.88
CA VAL A 175 -21.43 -5.95 19.83
C VAL A 175 -20.79 -4.72 19.21
N ILE A 176 -21.61 -3.87 18.61
CA ILE A 176 -21.19 -2.58 18.05
C ILE A 176 -21.92 -1.45 18.74
N ILE A 177 -21.16 -0.45 19.18
CA ILE A 177 -21.67 0.78 19.79
C ILE A 177 -21.52 1.90 18.79
N LYS A 178 -22.64 2.52 18.39
CA LYS A 178 -22.66 3.70 17.53
C LYS A 178 -22.87 4.94 18.38
N PHE A 179 -21.87 5.82 18.42
CA PHE A 179 -21.94 7.14 19.07
C PHE A 179 -22.47 8.18 18.09
N PHE A 180 -23.60 8.79 18.40
CA PHE A 180 -24.24 9.80 17.55
C PHE A 180 -23.53 11.15 17.70
N ARG A 181 -22.65 11.51 16.74
CA ARG A 181 -21.85 12.74 16.84
C ARG A 181 -22.70 14.01 16.70
N LEU A 182 -23.85 13.94 16.03
CA LEU A 182 -24.86 15.01 15.95
C LEU A 182 -26.19 14.54 16.56
N PRO A 183 -26.35 14.58 17.89
CA PRO A 183 -27.55 14.07 18.53
C PRO A 183 -28.78 14.92 18.18
N LEU A 184 -29.91 14.23 17.92
CA LEU A 184 -31.20 14.86 17.61
C LEU A 184 -32.02 15.05 18.88
N ALA A 185 -32.77 16.15 18.97
CA ALA A 185 -33.76 16.29 20.02
C ALA A 185 -34.88 15.24 19.86
N GLY A 186 -35.12 14.46 20.90
CA GLY A 186 -36.01 13.30 20.91
C GLY A 186 -35.29 11.97 20.68
N ILE A 187 -36.05 10.87 20.67
CA ILE A 187 -35.52 9.53 20.41
C ILE A 187 -35.06 9.45 18.96
N ASN A 188 -33.83 8.96 18.74
CA ASN A 188 -33.31 8.73 17.40
C ASN A 188 -34.13 7.62 16.70
N PRO A 189 -34.59 7.82 15.44
CA PRO A 189 -35.35 6.82 14.68
C PRO A 189 -34.70 5.43 14.64
N ASP A 190 -33.37 5.40 14.56
CA ASP A 190 -32.57 4.17 14.53
C ASP A 190 -32.77 3.33 15.79
N VAL A 191 -32.82 4.00 16.95
CA VAL A 191 -33.08 3.36 18.24
C VAL A 191 -34.55 3.01 18.41
N GLU A 192 -35.47 3.91 18.05
CA GLU A 192 -36.91 3.68 18.15
C GLU A 192 -37.34 2.42 17.39
N LEU A 193 -36.97 2.32 16.10
CA LEU A 193 -37.36 1.20 15.25
C LEU A 193 -36.55 -0.07 15.57
N GLY A 194 -35.25 0.05 15.80
CA GLY A 194 -34.41 -1.08 16.18
C GLY A 194 -34.88 -1.76 17.45
N SER A 195 -35.25 -0.99 18.49
CA SER A 195 -35.77 -1.53 19.74
C SER A 195 -37.14 -2.20 19.56
N LEU A 196 -38.09 -1.56 18.86
CA LEU A 196 -39.41 -2.14 18.61
C LEU A 196 -39.34 -3.47 17.83
N LEU A 197 -38.46 -3.56 16.83
CA LEU A 197 -38.25 -4.78 16.05
C LEU A 197 -37.52 -5.86 16.84
N SER A 198 -36.57 -5.46 17.70
CA SER A 198 -35.86 -6.38 18.60
C SER A 198 -36.79 -6.99 19.64
N ASP A 199 -37.68 -6.18 20.24
CA ASP A 199 -38.68 -6.62 21.21
C ASP A 199 -39.69 -7.59 20.58
N ALA A 200 -39.97 -7.43 19.29
CA ALA A 200 -40.79 -8.35 18.51
C ALA A 200 -40.05 -9.60 18.01
N GLY A 201 -38.75 -9.72 18.28
CA GLY A 201 -37.93 -10.87 17.91
C GLY A 201 -37.59 -10.95 16.42
N SER A 202 -37.56 -9.82 15.71
CA SER A 202 -37.16 -9.77 14.30
C SER A 202 -35.77 -10.40 14.10
N GLN A 203 -35.63 -11.13 13.00
CA GLN A 203 -34.36 -11.70 12.53
C GLN A 203 -33.82 -10.93 11.31
N ASP A 204 -34.59 -9.95 10.81
CA ASP A 204 -34.26 -9.18 9.61
C ASP A 204 -33.51 -7.88 9.95
N VAL A 205 -33.22 -7.62 11.23
CA VAL A 205 -32.42 -6.49 11.74
C VAL A 205 -31.49 -6.94 12.88
N PRO A 206 -30.36 -6.26 13.14
CA PRO A 206 -29.52 -6.57 14.31
C PRO A 206 -30.29 -6.28 15.60
N ARG A 207 -30.11 -7.13 16.61
CA ARG A 207 -30.74 -6.90 17.91
C ARG A 207 -30.17 -5.64 18.57
N THR A 208 -31.04 -4.69 18.91
CA THR A 208 -30.71 -3.55 19.77
C THR A 208 -30.64 -4.02 21.22
N LEU A 209 -29.48 -3.82 21.84
CA LEU A 209 -29.18 -4.27 23.21
C LEU A 209 -29.39 -3.16 24.24
N GLY A 210 -29.25 -1.90 23.82
CA GLY A 210 -29.43 -0.75 24.69
C GLY A 210 -29.16 0.57 23.97
N SER A 211 -29.51 1.67 24.61
CA SER A 211 -29.23 3.02 24.12
C SER A 211 -29.08 3.99 25.29
N LEU A 212 -28.32 5.07 25.10
CA LEU A 212 -28.13 6.10 26.12
C LEU A 212 -28.74 7.43 25.67
N GLU A 213 -29.45 8.09 26.56
CA GLU A 213 -29.99 9.44 26.34
C GLU A 213 -29.17 10.52 27.09
N GLY A 214 -29.10 11.70 26.49
CA GLY A 214 -28.45 12.89 27.04
C GLY A 214 -29.38 14.09 27.04
N ARG A 215 -28.99 15.14 27.77
CA ARG A 215 -29.72 16.42 27.83
C ARG A 215 -28.79 17.59 27.53
N TRP A 216 -29.28 18.57 26.77
CA TRP A 216 -28.56 19.80 26.45
C TRP A 216 -29.51 20.97 26.27
N THR A 217 -28.94 22.16 26.18
CA THR A 217 -29.67 23.41 25.97
C THR A 217 -29.55 23.90 24.53
N VAL A 218 -30.68 24.22 23.90
CA VAL A 218 -30.74 24.93 22.62
C VAL A 218 -31.43 26.26 22.86
N GLY A 219 -30.69 27.36 22.73
CA GLY A 219 -31.16 28.70 23.12
C GLY A 219 -31.49 28.76 24.62
N ALA A 220 -32.78 28.90 24.96
CA ALA A 220 -33.29 28.93 26.34
C ALA A 220 -34.06 27.66 26.74
N THR A 221 -34.08 26.63 25.89
CA THR A 221 -34.88 25.42 26.08
C THR A 221 -33.98 24.21 26.32
N GLU A 222 -34.26 23.43 27.37
CA GLU A 222 -33.63 22.14 27.61
C GLU A 222 -34.31 21.08 26.74
N VAL A 223 -33.52 20.27 26.05
CA VAL A 223 -33.96 19.16 25.21
C VAL A 223 -33.22 17.89 25.63
N SER A 224 -33.84 16.73 25.39
CA SER A 224 -33.20 15.42 25.55
C SER A 224 -33.14 14.69 24.22
N GLY A 225 -32.20 13.76 24.07
CA GLY A 225 -32.10 12.93 22.88
C GLY A 225 -31.09 11.82 22.99
N THR A 226 -31.10 10.89 22.04
CA THR A 226 -30.23 9.71 22.06
C THR A 226 -28.79 10.05 21.68
N LEU A 227 -27.84 9.62 22.50
CA LEU A 227 -26.40 9.83 22.32
C LEU A 227 -25.68 8.62 21.72
N SER A 228 -26.19 7.41 21.96
CA SER A 228 -25.58 6.20 21.39
C SER A 228 -26.54 5.01 21.46
N VAL A 229 -26.25 3.99 20.67
CA VAL A 229 -26.96 2.71 20.64
C VAL A 229 -25.96 1.56 20.58
N VAL A 230 -26.28 0.45 21.27
CA VAL A 230 -25.51 -0.79 21.24
C VAL A 230 -26.33 -1.87 20.54
N ARG A 231 -25.70 -2.56 19.61
CA ARG A 231 -26.33 -3.59 18.78
C ARG A 231 -25.46 -4.83 18.68
N GLU A 232 -26.10 -5.93 18.32
CA GLU A 232 -25.40 -7.11 17.81
C GLU A 232 -24.49 -6.76 16.62
N PHE A 233 -23.29 -7.34 16.60
CA PHE A 233 -22.34 -7.22 15.51
C PHE A 233 -22.16 -8.57 14.82
N PHE A 234 -22.13 -8.59 13.49
CA PHE A 234 -21.96 -9.82 12.72
C PHE A 234 -20.52 -9.97 12.22
N ASN A 235 -19.73 -10.80 12.91
CA ASN A 235 -18.41 -11.21 12.43
C ASN A 235 -18.58 -11.99 11.11
N SER A 236 -18.01 -11.49 10.01
CA SER A 236 -18.04 -12.10 8.65
C SER A 236 -19.30 -11.90 7.81
N ALA A 237 -20.07 -10.83 8.03
CA ALA A 237 -21.15 -10.45 7.10
C ALA A 237 -20.61 -9.88 5.78
N LEU A 238 -21.35 -10.11 4.68
CA LEU A 238 -21.03 -9.56 3.36
C LEU A 238 -21.87 -8.32 3.07
N ASP A 239 -21.25 -7.25 2.59
CA ASP A 239 -21.92 -6.00 2.22
C ASP A 239 -22.75 -6.16 0.93
N ALA A 240 -24.05 -5.83 0.98
CA ALA A 240 -24.96 -6.03 -0.15
C ALA A 240 -24.63 -5.11 -1.34
N TRP A 241 -24.18 -3.88 -1.06
CA TRP A 241 -23.73 -2.95 -2.09
C TRP A 241 -22.55 -3.52 -2.89
N ARG A 242 -21.53 -4.05 -2.22
CA ARG A 242 -20.37 -4.69 -2.83
C ARG A 242 -20.78 -5.92 -3.65
N LEU A 243 -21.63 -6.78 -3.11
CA LEU A 243 -22.11 -7.97 -3.81
C LEU A 243 -22.87 -7.63 -5.10
N ALA A 244 -23.79 -6.67 -5.02
CA ALA A 244 -24.58 -6.21 -6.15
C ALA A 244 -23.73 -5.45 -7.19
N SER A 245 -22.79 -4.61 -6.74
CA SER A 245 -21.91 -3.84 -7.64
C SER A 245 -20.96 -4.75 -8.41
N ILE A 246 -20.33 -5.72 -7.74
CA ILE A 246 -19.49 -6.73 -8.41
C ILE A 246 -20.34 -7.53 -9.40
N ALA A 247 -21.55 -7.97 -9.00
CA ALA A 247 -22.43 -8.70 -9.90
C ALA A 247 -22.83 -7.88 -11.13
N ALA A 248 -23.08 -6.58 -10.97
CA ALA A 248 -23.40 -5.68 -12.07
C ALA A 248 -22.19 -5.46 -12.99
N ILE A 249 -20.98 -5.26 -12.45
CA ILE A 249 -19.73 -5.08 -13.22
C ILE A 249 -19.42 -6.34 -14.05
N GLU A 250 -19.62 -7.51 -13.48
CA GLU A 250 -19.37 -8.81 -14.12
C GLU A 250 -20.52 -9.29 -15.04
N ASP A 251 -21.64 -8.55 -15.10
CA ASP A 251 -22.94 -8.99 -15.65
C ASP A 251 -23.36 -10.39 -15.13
N ARG A 252 -23.01 -10.69 -13.88
CA ARG A 252 -23.39 -11.91 -13.18
C ARG A 252 -24.84 -11.81 -12.73
N ASP A 253 -25.58 -12.91 -12.87
CA ASP A 253 -26.96 -13.01 -12.41
C ASP A 253 -27.04 -12.80 -10.89
N PHE A 254 -27.87 -11.84 -10.47
CA PHE A 254 -28.14 -11.49 -9.08
C PHE A 254 -29.64 -11.61 -8.75
N THR A 255 -30.42 -12.26 -9.62
CA THR A 255 -31.87 -12.32 -9.47
C THR A 255 -32.30 -13.15 -8.27
N LEU A 256 -31.58 -14.21 -7.92
CA LEU A 256 -31.89 -15.03 -6.74
C LEU A 256 -31.71 -14.22 -5.45
N GLU A 257 -30.55 -13.58 -5.31
CA GLU A 257 -30.22 -12.67 -4.21
C GLU A 257 -31.24 -11.54 -4.09
N ALA A 258 -31.61 -10.93 -5.21
CA ALA A 258 -32.60 -9.85 -5.25
C ALA A 258 -34.00 -10.34 -4.85
N THR A 259 -34.42 -11.54 -5.26
CA THR A 259 -35.69 -12.14 -4.81
C THR A 259 -35.68 -12.41 -3.31
N GLU A 260 -34.59 -12.97 -2.77
CA GLU A 260 -34.45 -13.16 -1.31
C GLU A 260 -34.51 -11.83 -0.56
N LEU A 261 -33.85 -10.79 -1.09
CA LEU A 261 -33.86 -9.46 -0.52
C LEU A 261 -35.26 -8.82 -0.56
N GLY A 262 -36.00 -9.02 -1.66
CA GLY A 262 -37.40 -8.59 -1.78
C GLY A 262 -38.30 -9.19 -0.71
N ARG A 263 -38.13 -10.47 -0.39
CA ARG A 263 -38.85 -11.13 0.71
C ARG A 263 -38.45 -10.56 2.08
N ALA A 264 -37.16 -10.32 2.31
CA ALA A 264 -36.68 -9.74 3.57
C ALA A 264 -37.26 -8.33 3.82
N VAL A 265 -37.26 -7.44 2.82
CA VAL A 265 -37.85 -6.09 2.95
C VAL A 265 -39.37 -6.16 3.18
N ALA A 266 -40.07 -7.09 2.52
CA ALA A 266 -41.50 -7.31 2.77
C ALA A 266 -41.80 -7.78 4.20
N ARG A 267 -41.01 -8.72 4.74
CA ARG A 267 -41.12 -9.15 6.14
C ARG A 267 -40.87 -8.00 7.11
N LEU A 268 -39.84 -7.18 6.86
CA LEU A 268 -39.55 -6.00 7.65
C LEU A 268 -40.73 -5.03 7.67
N HIS A 269 -41.35 -4.76 6.52
CA HIS A 269 -42.53 -3.89 6.45
C HIS A 269 -43.73 -4.45 7.22
N HIS A 270 -43.98 -5.77 7.16
CA HIS A 270 -45.03 -6.39 7.98
C HIS A 270 -44.74 -6.26 9.47
N GLN A 271 -43.50 -6.54 9.90
CA GLN A 271 -43.09 -6.39 11.28
C GLN A 271 -43.25 -4.95 11.76
N LEU A 272 -42.82 -3.96 10.96
CA LEU A 272 -43.02 -2.53 11.28
C LEU A 272 -44.49 -2.15 11.42
N ALA A 273 -45.38 -2.70 10.58
CA ALA A 273 -46.83 -2.49 10.70
C ALA A 273 -47.42 -3.09 11.99
N GLU A 274 -46.82 -4.16 12.50
CA GLU A 274 -47.26 -4.84 13.72
C GLU A 274 -46.75 -4.14 14.99
N VAL A 275 -45.51 -3.67 14.98
CA VAL A 275 -44.84 -3.12 16.18
C VAL A 275 -45.01 -1.61 16.35
N ALA A 276 -45.30 -0.89 15.26
CA ALA A 276 -45.46 0.55 15.28
C ALA A 276 -46.90 0.97 14.88
N PRO A 277 -47.35 2.18 15.28
CA PRO A 277 -48.68 2.67 14.91
C PRO A 277 -48.87 2.73 13.39
N THR A 278 -49.99 2.17 12.92
CA THR A 278 -50.44 2.29 11.52
C THR A 278 -51.71 3.10 11.42
N ALA A 279 -51.89 3.79 10.30
CA ALA A 279 -53.04 4.65 10.05
C ALA A 279 -53.57 4.46 8.63
N VAL A 280 -54.90 4.41 8.51
CA VAL A 280 -55.56 4.66 7.23
C VAL A 280 -55.75 6.15 7.13
N ALA A 281 -55.04 6.80 6.21
CA ALA A 281 -55.11 8.24 6.02
C ALA A 281 -56.56 8.71 5.78
N SER A 282 -57.01 9.69 6.56
CA SER A 282 -58.22 10.45 6.30
C SER A 282 -58.07 11.24 4.99
N PRO A 283 -59.17 11.79 4.42
CA PRO A 283 -59.07 12.65 3.25
C PRO A 283 -58.20 13.89 3.47
N GLU A 284 -58.16 14.42 4.70
CA GLU A 284 -57.33 15.56 5.09
C GLU A 284 -55.85 15.17 5.13
N GLU A 285 -55.49 14.09 5.83
CA GLU A 285 -54.12 13.55 5.88
C GLU A 285 -53.64 13.10 4.49
N THR A 286 -54.53 12.57 3.65
CA THR A 286 -54.23 12.25 2.25
C THR A 286 -53.89 13.52 1.46
N GLY A 287 -54.63 14.61 1.68
CA GLY A 287 -54.34 15.91 1.10
C GLY A 287 -53.01 16.47 1.58
N GLU A 288 -52.73 16.42 2.89
CA GLU A 288 -51.46 16.87 3.48
C GLU A 288 -50.26 16.09 2.94
N PHE A 289 -50.38 14.76 2.82
CA PHE A 289 -49.35 13.92 2.23
C PHE A 289 -49.08 14.28 0.77
N ILE A 290 -50.14 14.45 -0.04
CA ILE A 290 -50.03 14.83 -1.45
C ILE A 290 -49.37 16.20 -1.58
N GLU A 291 -49.77 17.18 -0.77
CA GLU A 291 -49.17 18.52 -0.80
C GLU A 291 -47.71 18.49 -0.34
N ALA A 292 -47.37 17.73 0.71
CA ALA A 292 -45.98 17.57 1.14
C ALA A 292 -45.12 16.92 0.03
N LEU A 293 -45.64 15.89 -0.65
CA LEU A 293 -44.95 15.26 -1.77
C LEU A 293 -44.83 16.20 -2.98
N ARG A 294 -45.87 16.99 -3.30
CA ARG A 294 -45.82 18.03 -4.34
C ARG A 294 -44.75 19.08 -4.04
N LEU A 295 -44.67 19.53 -2.79
CA LEU A 295 -43.66 20.51 -2.36
C LEU A 295 -42.25 19.95 -2.50
N ARG A 296 -42.00 18.70 -2.08
CA ARG A 296 -40.69 18.05 -2.24
C ARG A 296 -40.32 17.86 -3.71
N LEU A 297 -41.26 17.37 -4.52
CA LEU A 297 -41.06 17.22 -5.97
C LEU A 297 -40.74 18.57 -6.62
N THR A 298 -41.48 19.62 -6.27
CA THR A 298 -41.26 20.97 -6.80
C THR A 298 -39.89 21.51 -6.36
N TRP A 299 -39.55 21.37 -5.07
CA TRP A 299 -38.25 21.77 -4.53
C TRP A 299 -37.08 21.08 -5.23
N GLY A 300 -37.21 19.77 -5.45
CA GLY A 300 -36.21 18.95 -6.13
C GLY A 300 -36.11 19.33 -7.60
N TRP A 301 -37.24 19.51 -8.27
CA TRP A 301 -37.31 19.95 -9.67
C TRP A 301 -36.67 21.31 -9.87
N GLU A 302 -36.98 22.31 -9.05
CA GLU A 302 -36.39 23.65 -9.12
C GLU A 302 -34.86 23.64 -8.99
N ARG A 303 -34.31 22.66 -8.28
CA ARG A 303 -32.86 22.52 -8.04
C ARG A 303 -32.17 21.57 -9.03
N ALA A 304 -32.88 20.61 -9.59
CA ALA A 304 -32.33 19.54 -10.42
C ALA A 304 -32.59 19.73 -11.93
N ALA A 305 -33.69 20.37 -12.32
CA ALA A 305 -34.21 20.36 -13.69
C ALA A 305 -33.30 21.05 -14.72
N PRO A 306 -33.28 20.55 -15.97
CA PRO A 306 -32.53 21.16 -17.07
C PRO A 306 -33.13 22.52 -17.49
N ALA A 307 -32.28 23.45 -17.92
CA ALA A 307 -32.65 24.84 -18.23
C ALA A 307 -33.53 25.01 -19.49
N ASP A 308 -33.66 23.97 -20.33
CA ASP A 308 -34.36 24.01 -21.61
C ASP A 308 -35.86 23.68 -21.52
N GLY A 309 -36.34 23.20 -20.36
CA GLY A 309 -37.77 23.01 -20.06
C GLY A 309 -38.47 21.85 -20.78
N ALA A 310 -37.75 20.98 -21.51
CA ALA A 310 -38.33 19.97 -22.40
C ALA A 310 -39.25 18.93 -21.70
N LEU A 311 -39.05 18.70 -20.40
CA LEU A 311 -39.80 17.72 -19.59
C LEU A 311 -40.79 18.37 -18.61
N ALA A 312 -40.96 19.70 -18.66
CA ALA A 312 -41.79 20.44 -17.70
C ALA A 312 -43.28 20.05 -17.77
N ASP A 313 -43.80 19.78 -18.96
CA ASP A 313 -45.20 19.37 -19.15
C ASP A 313 -45.46 17.99 -18.53
N ALA A 314 -44.55 17.04 -18.72
CA ALA A 314 -44.66 15.70 -18.15
C ALA A 314 -44.54 15.71 -16.62
N PHE A 315 -43.63 16.53 -16.10
CA PHE A 315 -43.52 16.74 -14.65
C PHE A 315 -44.81 17.36 -14.09
N SER A 316 -45.39 18.34 -14.79
CA SER A 316 -46.68 18.94 -14.42
C SER A 316 -47.81 17.91 -14.43
N GLU A 317 -47.83 17.00 -15.41
CA GLU A 317 -48.78 15.88 -15.47
C GLU A 317 -48.64 14.92 -14.28
N VAL A 318 -47.42 14.62 -13.82
CA VAL A 318 -47.22 13.82 -12.60
C VAL A 318 -47.80 14.55 -11.39
N LEU A 319 -47.51 15.85 -11.24
CA LEU A 319 -48.08 16.67 -10.18
C LEU A 319 -49.61 16.69 -10.27
N GLU A 320 -50.22 16.86 -11.44
CA GLU A 320 -51.67 16.80 -11.61
C GLU A 320 -52.24 15.42 -11.25
N SER A 321 -51.58 14.34 -11.67
CA SER A 321 -52.01 12.96 -11.40
C SER A 321 -52.01 12.62 -9.89
N LEU A 322 -51.10 13.20 -9.11
CA LEU A 322 -51.10 13.11 -7.64
C LEU A 322 -52.41 13.66 -7.04
N GLY A 323 -52.96 14.73 -7.63
CA GLY A 323 -54.24 15.31 -7.20
C GLY A 323 -55.45 14.39 -7.45
N SER A 324 -55.29 13.33 -8.25
CA SER A 324 -56.33 12.34 -8.53
C SER A 324 -56.28 11.10 -7.63
N LEU A 325 -55.31 11.04 -6.71
CA LEU A 325 -55.20 9.93 -5.74
C LEU A 325 -56.39 9.95 -4.77
N GLY A 326 -57.28 8.96 -4.90
CA GLY A 326 -58.47 8.85 -4.05
C GLY A 326 -58.22 8.30 -2.65
N ARG A 327 -57.17 7.51 -2.44
CA ARG A 327 -56.81 6.90 -1.15
C ARG A 327 -55.35 6.46 -1.16
N LEU A 328 -54.64 6.70 -0.05
CA LEU A 328 -53.28 6.19 0.15
C LEU A 328 -53.26 4.73 0.62
N PRO A 329 -52.18 3.98 0.32
CA PRO A 329 -51.83 2.77 1.06
C PRO A 329 -51.78 3.01 2.57
N LEU A 330 -51.74 1.92 3.36
CA LEU A 330 -51.59 2.00 4.81
C LEU A 330 -50.34 2.82 5.17
N LEU A 331 -50.50 3.83 6.03
CA LEU A 331 -49.38 4.58 6.58
C LEU A 331 -48.81 3.81 7.78
N GLN A 332 -47.49 3.64 7.79
CA GLN A 332 -46.77 2.90 8.83
C GLN A 332 -45.37 3.48 9.02
N ARG A 333 -44.64 3.03 10.03
CA ARG A 333 -43.21 3.32 10.11
C ARG A 333 -42.47 2.56 9.02
N ILE A 334 -41.47 3.23 8.46
CA ILE A 334 -40.62 2.75 7.38
C ILE A 334 -39.16 3.05 7.73
N HIS A 335 -38.23 2.50 6.96
CA HIS A 335 -36.81 2.81 7.04
C HIS A 335 -36.51 4.25 6.62
N GLY A 336 -37.16 4.72 5.55
CA GLY A 336 -37.12 6.13 5.14
C GLY A 336 -35.92 6.55 4.29
N ASP A 337 -34.89 5.70 4.15
CA ASP A 337 -33.75 5.85 3.23
C ASP A 337 -33.15 4.53 2.76
N LEU A 338 -33.98 3.48 2.63
CA LEU A 338 -33.49 2.12 2.43
C LEU A 338 -32.70 1.95 1.11
N HIS A 339 -31.44 1.54 1.19
CA HIS A 339 -30.60 1.23 0.03
C HIS A 339 -29.59 0.10 0.31
N LEU A 340 -28.97 -0.47 -0.74
CA LEU A 340 -28.01 -1.58 -0.62
C LEU A 340 -26.85 -1.36 0.38
N GLY A 341 -26.38 -0.13 0.57
CA GLY A 341 -25.34 0.18 1.58
C GLY A 341 -25.79 0.03 3.05
N GLN A 342 -27.07 -0.24 3.31
CA GLN A 342 -27.64 -0.46 4.65
C GLN A 342 -28.05 -1.93 4.83
N ILE A 343 -27.54 -2.83 3.99
CA ILE A 343 -27.91 -4.24 4.03
C ILE A 343 -26.66 -5.09 4.11
N LEU A 344 -26.69 -6.05 5.04
CA LEU A 344 -25.69 -7.09 5.17
C LEU A 344 -26.28 -8.46 4.83
N ARG A 345 -25.45 -9.36 4.30
CA ARG A 345 -25.74 -10.78 4.18
C ARG A 345 -24.97 -11.56 5.24
N THR A 346 -25.68 -12.29 6.09
CA THR A 346 -25.10 -13.19 7.10
C THR A 346 -25.42 -14.64 6.77
N ALA A 347 -24.56 -15.56 7.21
CA ALA A 347 -24.80 -16.99 6.99
C ALA A 347 -26.01 -17.51 7.77
N GLU A 348 -26.29 -16.91 8.94
CA GLU A 348 -27.31 -17.38 9.89
C GLU A 348 -28.70 -16.77 9.62
N HIS A 349 -28.75 -15.48 9.25
CA HIS A 349 -30.01 -14.74 9.11
C HIS A 349 -30.34 -14.33 7.66
N GLY A 350 -29.45 -14.58 6.70
CA GLY A 350 -29.66 -14.15 5.32
C GLY A 350 -29.47 -12.64 5.20
N TRP A 351 -30.49 -11.90 4.75
CA TRP A 351 -30.41 -10.45 4.59
C TRP A 351 -30.84 -9.72 5.87
N VAL A 352 -29.99 -8.82 6.35
CA VAL A 352 -30.19 -8.02 7.56
C VAL A 352 -30.14 -6.53 7.19
N VAL A 353 -31.13 -5.76 7.64
CA VAL A 353 -31.29 -4.32 7.40
C VAL A 353 -30.75 -3.51 8.57
N LEU A 354 -29.95 -2.49 8.28
CA LEU A 354 -29.27 -1.62 9.24
C LEU A 354 -29.73 -0.17 9.11
N ASP A 355 -29.48 0.65 10.14
CA ASP A 355 -29.45 2.12 10.06
C ASP A 355 -30.77 2.80 9.66
N PHE A 356 -31.78 2.73 10.54
CA PHE A 356 -33.10 3.35 10.36
C PHE A 356 -33.11 4.87 10.59
N GLU A 357 -31.97 5.56 10.43
CA GLU A 357 -31.88 7.00 10.66
C GLU A 357 -32.71 7.81 9.66
N GLY A 358 -32.94 7.30 8.44
CA GLY A 358 -33.67 7.98 7.36
C GLY A 358 -32.87 9.09 6.65
N GLU A 359 -33.43 9.69 5.60
CA GLU A 359 -32.68 10.59 4.69
C GLU A 359 -32.11 11.82 5.42
N PRO A 360 -30.77 12.07 5.39
CA PRO A 360 -30.13 13.09 6.24
C PRO A 360 -30.61 14.53 6.07
N LEU A 361 -31.12 14.88 4.87
CA LEU A 361 -31.67 16.22 4.59
C LEU A 361 -33.10 16.40 5.11
N ARG A 362 -33.73 15.36 5.68
CA ARG A 362 -35.06 15.46 6.29
C ARG A 362 -34.97 15.80 7.77
N SER A 363 -35.92 16.59 8.23
CA SER A 363 -36.03 16.93 9.65
C SER A 363 -36.27 15.67 10.49
N ALA A 364 -35.84 15.68 11.75
CA ALA A 364 -36.07 14.54 12.66
C ALA A 364 -37.56 14.22 12.84
N GLY A 365 -38.43 15.22 12.74
CA GLY A 365 -39.89 15.04 12.78
C GLY A 365 -40.41 14.29 11.56
N GLU A 366 -39.94 14.63 10.36
CA GLU A 366 -40.32 13.94 9.13
C GLU A 366 -39.79 12.50 9.09
N ARG A 367 -38.57 12.25 9.58
CA ARG A 367 -37.98 10.91 9.64
C ARG A 367 -38.73 9.96 10.58
N ARG A 368 -39.51 10.50 11.53
CA ARG A 368 -40.34 9.73 12.48
C ARG A 368 -41.82 9.63 12.10
N ALA A 369 -42.26 10.36 11.08
CA ALA A 369 -43.65 10.34 10.67
C ALA A 369 -44.00 9.01 9.96
N PRO A 370 -45.21 8.45 10.15
CA PRO A 370 -45.69 7.35 9.34
C PRO A 370 -45.75 7.74 7.86
N ASP A 371 -45.36 6.84 6.98
CA ASP A 371 -45.32 7.02 5.53
C ASP A 371 -45.76 5.70 4.84
N VAL A 372 -45.80 5.68 3.50
CA VAL A 372 -46.12 4.49 2.73
C VAL A 372 -44.87 3.62 2.55
N ALA A 373 -44.99 2.30 2.79
CA ALA A 373 -43.91 1.32 2.56
C ALA A 373 -43.33 1.36 1.14
N LEU A 374 -44.11 1.88 0.19
CA LEU A 374 -43.69 2.06 -1.19
C LEU A 374 -42.45 2.95 -1.32
N ARG A 375 -42.19 3.86 -0.36
CA ARG A 375 -40.98 4.69 -0.36
C ARG A 375 -39.71 3.86 -0.21
N ASP A 376 -39.66 2.92 0.72
CA ASP A 376 -38.52 2.02 0.92
C ASP A 376 -38.30 1.10 -0.28
N VAL A 377 -39.40 0.61 -0.87
CA VAL A 377 -39.34 -0.16 -2.12
C VAL A 377 -38.70 0.66 -3.23
N VAL A 378 -39.11 1.92 -3.42
CA VAL A 378 -38.51 2.83 -4.41
C VAL A 378 -37.03 3.06 -4.13
N GLY A 379 -36.64 3.32 -2.88
CA GLY A 379 -35.23 3.50 -2.48
C GLY A 379 -34.37 2.29 -2.83
N MET A 380 -34.85 1.09 -2.51
CA MET A 380 -34.15 -0.15 -2.85
C MET A 380 -34.01 -0.34 -4.36
N LEU A 381 -35.08 -0.12 -5.12
CA LEU A 381 -35.04 -0.23 -6.58
C LEU A 381 -34.07 0.77 -7.21
N ARG A 382 -33.99 1.99 -6.68
CA ARG A 382 -33.03 3.02 -7.08
C ARG A 382 -31.60 2.62 -6.75
N SER A 383 -31.37 1.95 -5.61
CA SER A 383 -30.03 1.49 -5.25
C SER A 383 -29.47 0.42 -6.21
N PHE A 384 -30.31 -0.40 -6.85
CA PHE A 384 -29.86 -1.30 -7.93
C PHE A 384 -29.44 -0.55 -9.19
N ASP A 385 -30.07 0.59 -9.48
CA ASP A 385 -29.62 1.46 -10.58
C ASP A 385 -28.30 2.14 -10.24
N TYR A 386 -27.98 2.39 -8.97
CA TYR A 386 -26.65 2.83 -8.53
C TYR A 386 -25.60 1.73 -8.65
N ALA A 387 -25.92 0.49 -8.24
CA ALA A 387 -25.02 -0.66 -8.42
C ALA A 387 -24.75 -0.93 -9.91
N ALA A 388 -25.78 -0.86 -10.76
CA ALA A 388 -25.66 -0.91 -12.21
C ALA A 388 -24.90 0.31 -12.76
N GLY A 389 -25.15 1.48 -12.18
CA GLY A 389 -24.42 2.71 -12.44
C GLY A 389 -22.93 2.50 -12.28
N ARG A 390 -22.48 1.77 -11.25
CA ARG A 390 -21.06 1.43 -11.06
C ARG A 390 -20.46 0.60 -12.19
N ALA A 391 -21.23 -0.31 -12.80
CA ALA A 391 -20.81 -1.04 -14.00
C ALA A 391 -20.66 -0.13 -15.24
N THR A 392 -21.29 1.05 -15.20
CA THR A 392 -21.26 2.05 -16.28
C THR A 392 -20.46 3.29 -15.94
N ARG A 393 -19.66 3.23 -14.88
CA ARG A 393 -18.87 4.34 -14.39
C ARG A 393 -17.46 3.88 -14.13
N THR A 394 -16.52 4.63 -14.65
CA THR A 394 -15.10 4.59 -14.29
C THR A 394 -14.89 5.75 -13.31
N ASP A 395 -15.31 5.59 -12.06
CA ASP A 395 -15.29 6.64 -11.05
C ASP A 395 -13.92 6.68 -10.35
N THR A 396 -12.91 7.10 -11.10
CA THR A 396 -11.69 7.67 -10.52
C THR A 396 -11.91 9.18 -10.34
N PRO A 397 -11.93 9.73 -9.10
CA PRO A 397 -12.05 11.17 -8.91
C PRO A 397 -10.93 11.92 -9.66
N GLY A 398 -11.27 12.80 -10.61
CA GLY A 398 -10.34 13.65 -11.36
C GLY A 398 -10.07 13.27 -12.81
N GLU A 399 -10.58 12.14 -13.29
CA GLU A 399 -10.38 11.62 -14.63
C GLU A 399 -11.49 12.14 -15.57
N ALA A 400 -11.19 12.36 -16.86
CA ALA A 400 -12.24 12.70 -17.83
C ALA A 400 -13.05 11.42 -18.16
N THR A 401 -14.37 11.45 -17.91
CA THR A 401 -15.30 10.33 -18.07
C THR A 401 -15.19 9.74 -19.49
N LEU A 402 -14.62 8.54 -19.64
CA LEU A 402 -14.73 7.82 -20.89
C LEU A 402 -16.20 7.44 -21.11
N PRO A 403 -16.75 7.62 -22.31
CA PRO A 403 -18.10 7.17 -22.59
C PRO A 403 -18.07 5.65 -22.52
N VAL A 404 -18.68 5.12 -21.46
CA VAL A 404 -18.91 3.68 -21.36
C VAL A 404 -19.68 3.25 -22.60
N PRO A 405 -19.26 2.15 -23.28
CA PRO A 405 -19.95 1.69 -24.49
C PRO A 405 -21.43 1.55 -24.18
N GLU A 406 -22.30 1.99 -25.09
CA GLU A 406 -23.75 1.91 -24.85
C GLU A 406 -24.22 0.46 -24.66
N ALA A 407 -23.46 -0.52 -25.17
CA ALA A 407 -23.66 -1.93 -24.86
C ALA A 407 -23.52 -2.23 -23.36
N ALA A 408 -22.57 -1.59 -22.67
CA ALA A 408 -22.41 -1.69 -21.23
C ALA A 408 -23.47 -0.86 -20.48
N HIS A 409 -23.85 0.33 -20.97
CA HIS A 409 -25.03 1.04 -20.44
C HIS A 409 -26.32 0.22 -20.60
N GLN A 410 -26.46 -0.49 -21.71
CA GLN A 410 -27.59 -1.37 -21.99
C GLN A 410 -27.53 -2.64 -21.14
N ALA A 411 -26.37 -3.27 -21.01
CA ALA A 411 -26.17 -4.43 -20.14
C ALA A 411 -26.46 -4.07 -18.67
N ALA A 412 -25.96 -2.94 -18.18
CA ALA A 412 -26.24 -2.45 -16.84
C ALA A 412 -27.72 -2.09 -16.65
N ARG A 413 -28.37 -1.42 -17.62
CA ARG A 413 -29.83 -1.17 -17.57
C ARG A 413 -30.63 -2.47 -17.59
N GLN A 414 -30.22 -3.46 -18.38
CA GLN A 414 -30.85 -4.78 -18.42
C GLN A 414 -30.63 -5.55 -17.13
N TRP A 415 -29.41 -5.53 -16.59
CA TRP A 415 -29.07 -6.12 -15.29
C TRP A 415 -29.94 -5.50 -14.21
N SER A 416 -29.98 -4.17 -14.11
CA SER A 416 -30.85 -3.47 -13.16
C SER A 416 -32.31 -3.81 -13.38
N ALA A 417 -32.81 -3.84 -14.62
CA ALA A 417 -34.20 -4.20 -14.90
C ALA A 417 -34.55 -5.63 -14.46
N ARG A 418 -33.66 -6.60 -14.70
CA ARG A 418 -33.82 -8.00 -14.25
C ARG A 418 -33.80 -8.07 -12.71
N THR A 419 -32.84 -7.41 -12.08
CA THR A 419 -32.66 -7.35 -10.61
C THR A 419 -33.86 -6.69 -9.92
N ARG A 420 -34.31 -5.51 -10.39
CA ARG A 420 -35.52 -4.82 -9.91
C ARG A 420 -36.76 -5.68 -10.03
N LYS A 421 -36.93 -6.38 -11.16
CA LYS A 421 -38.06 -7.30 -11.37
C LYS A 421 -38.01 -8.52 -10.43
N ALA A 422 -36.82 -9.05 -10.17
CA ALA A 422 -36.63 -10.17 -9.25
C ALA A 422 -36.89 -9.77 -7.80
N PHE A 423 -36.46 -8.56 -7.39
CA PHE A 423 -36.80 -7.97 -6.09
C PHE A 423 -38.32 -7.81 -5.92
N LEU A 424 -39.00 -7.20 -6.89
CA LEU A 424 -40.46 -7.04 -6.85
C LEU A 424 -41.21 -8.38 -6.87
N THR A 425 -40.61 -9.42 -7.46
CA THR A 425 -41.16 -10.78 -7.42
C THR A 425 -41.08 -11.35 -6.01
N GLY A 426 -39.92 -11.27 -5.36
CA GLY A 426 -39.77 -11.67 -3.96
C GLY A 426 -40.67 -10.89 -3.01
N TYR A 427 -40.74 -9.57 -3.18
CA TYR A 427 -41.61 -8.71 -2.38
C TYR A 427 -43.08 -9.13 -2.51
N ARG A 428 -43.57 -9.37 -3.74
CA ARG A 428 -44.95 -9.85 -3.99
C ARG A 428 -45.21 -11.24 -3.42
N GLU A 429 -44.23 -12.14 -3.47
CA GLU A 429 -44.38 -13.49 -2.92
C GLU A 429 -44.61 -13.47 -1.41
N GLU A 430 -44.00 -12.51 -0.71
CA GLU A 430 -44.13 -12.36 0.73
C GLU A 430 -45.36 -11.53 1.14
N THR A 431 -45.68 -10.44 0.44
CA THR A 431 -46.85 -9.60 0.77
C THR A 431 -48.17 -10.12 0.21
N GLY A 432 -48.12 -10.96 -0.83
CA GLY A 432 -49.28 -11.36 -1.61
C GLY A 432 -49.83 -10.28 -2.56
N GLU A 433 -49.30 -9.06 -2.51
CA GLU A 433 -49.72 -7.91 -3.32
C GLU A 433 -48.60 -7.43 -4.25
N GLY A 434 -48.94 -7.19 -5.52
CA GLY A 434 -47.99 -6.67 -6.50
C GLY A 434 -47.84 -5.15 -6.40
N VAL A 435 -46.61 -4.65 -6.55
CA VAL A 435 -46.36 -3.21 -6.68
C VAL A 435 -46.68 -2.74 -8.09
N ASP A 436 -47.63 -1.81 -8.22
CA ASP A 436 -47.91 -1.15 -9.50
C ASP A 436 -46.95 0.02 -9.74
N ILE A 437 -45.88 -0.28 -10.48
CA ILE A 437 -44.84 0.69 -10.86
C ILE A 437 -45.32 1.78 -11.82
N GLN A 438 -46.56 1.71 -12.31
CA GLN A 438 -47.17 2.73 -13.17
C GLN A 438 -48.22 3.57 -12.42
N SER A 439 -48.45 3.30 -11.13
CA SER A 439 -49.39 4.09 -10.34
C SER A 439 -48.87 5.52 -10.12
N PRO A 440 -49.76 6.54 -10.07
CA PRO A 440 -49.36 7.93 -9.82
C PRO A 440 -48.50 8.10 -8.56
N LEU A 441 -48.82 7.33 -7.50
CA LEU A 441 -48.07 7.37 -6.25
C LEU A 441 -46.66 6.79 -6.40
N PHE A 442 -46.49 5.67 -7.11
CA PHE A 442 -45.16 5.09 -7.34
C PHE A 442 -44.28 6.04 -8.15
N LEU A 443 -44.80 6.55 -9.27
CA LEU A 443 -44.06 7.46 -10.15
C LEU A 443 -43.66 8.74 -9.41
N ALA A 444 -44.54 9.28 -8.57
CA ALA A 444 -44.23 10.43 -7.73
C ALA A 444 -43.14 10.15 -6.69
N LEU A 445 -43.18 9.00 -6.00
CA LEU A 445 -42.15 8.64 -5.03
C LEU A 445 -40.81 8.33 -5.70
N TRP A 446 -40.83 7.72 -6.89
CA TRP A 446 -39.64 7.49 -7.70
C TRP A 446 -38.98 8.80 -8.10
N LEU A 447 -39.77 9.78 -8.57
CA LEU A 447 -39.27 11.10 -8.90
C LEU A 447 -38.81 11.86 -7.65
N ASP A 448 -39.49 11.72 -6.51
CA ASP A 448 -39.08 12.31 -5.23
C ASP A 448 -37.67 11.85 -4.86
N LYS A 449 -37.42 10.53 -4.92
CA LYS A 449 -36.11 9.94 -4.64
C LYS A 449 -35.06 10.33 -5.69
N ALA A 450 -35.38 10.24 -6.97
CA ALA A 450 -34.43 10.54 -8.03
C ALA A 450 -34.04 12.04 -8.07
N LEU A 451 -34.99 12.95 -7.87
CA LEU A 451 -34.69 14.39 -7.78
C LEU A 451 -33.87 14.73 -6.53
N TYR A 452 -34.18 14.10 -5.40
CA TYR A 452 -33.38 14.19 -4.19
C TYR A 452 -31.93 13.75 -4.45
N GLU A 453 -31.75 12.59 -5.07
CA GLU A 453 -30.45 12.02 -5.43
C GLU A 453 -29.68 12.94 -6.39
N VAL A 454 -30.33 13.54 -7.41
CA VAL A 454 -29.67 14.53 -8.29
C VAL A 454 -29.10 15.70 -7.47
N VAL A 455 -29.90 16.28 -6.58
CA VAL A 455 -29.47 17.41 -5.75
C VAL A 455 -28.32 16.98 -4.84
N TYR A 456 -28.40 15.80 -4.23
CA TYR A 456 -27.38 15.26 -3.34
C TYR A 456 -26.06 14.96 -4.07
N GLU A 457 -26.11 14.26 -5.20
CA GLU A 457 -24.91 13.93 -5.97
C GLU A 457 -24.26 15.17 -6.56
N ARG A 458 -25.03 16.12 -7.09
CA ARG A 458 -24.48 17.38 -7.59
C ARG A 458 -23.68 18.15 -6.54
N GLN A 459 -24.04 18.01 -5.26
CA GLN A 459 -23.34 18.65 -4.15
C GLN A 459 -22.14 17.84 -3.65
N ASN A 460 -22.26 16.51 -3.58
CA ASN A 460 -21.30 15.67 -2.86
C ASN A 460 -20.43 14.81 -3.79
N ARG A 461 -20.98 14.31 -4.91
CA ARG A 461 -20.27 13.49 -5.90
C ARG A 461 -20.78 13.83 -7.32
N PRO A 462 -20.44 15.00 -7.88
CA PRO A 462 -21.07 15.50 -9.11
C PRO A 462 -20.96 14.55 -10.31
N THR A 463 -19.95 13.68 -10.32
CA THR A 463 -19.82 12.66 -11.35
C THR A 463 -21.00 11.70 -11.33
N TRP A 464 -21.54 11.33 -10.16
CA TRP A 464 -22.63 10.37 -9.95
C TRP A 464 -24.00 10.88 -10.36
N GLU A 465 -24.16 12.19 -10.57
CA GLU A 465 -25.42 12.85 -10.90
C GLU A 465 -26.16 12.21 -12.08
N GLN A 466 -25.42 11.67 -13.06
CA GLN A 466 -26.02 11.08 -14.26
C GLN A 466 -26.96 9.89 -13.96
N VAL A 467 -26.67 9.10 -12.91
CA VAL A 467 -27.51 7.94 -12.54
C VAL A 467 -28.93 8.38 -12.14
N PRO A 468 -29.11 9.26 -11.15
CA PRO A 468 -30.44 9.74 -10.79
C PRO A 468 -31.05 10.67 -11.85
N ALA A 469 -30.25 11.47 -12.58
CA ALA A 469 -30.76 12.32 -13.66
C ALA A 469 -31.36 11.50 -14.81
N SER A 470 -30.73 10.39 -15.19
CA SER A 470 -31.25 9.48 -16.22
C SER A 470 -32.56 8.84 -15.77
N ALA A 471 -32.71 8.50 -14.49
CA ALA A 471 -33.95 7.95 -13.95
C ALA A 471 -35.13 8.94 -14.00
N VAL A 472 -34.87 10.24 -13.78
CA VAL A 472 -35.87 11.31 -13.96
C VAL A 472 -36.27 11.41 -15.43
N GLN A 473 -35.29 11.40 -16.34
CA GLN A 473 -35.54 11.48 -17.78
C GLN A 473 -36.33 10.27 -18.30
N GLU A 474 -35.97 9.04 -17.89
CA GLU A 474 -36.64 7.81 -18.30
C GLU A 474 -38.13 7.80 -17.94
N VAL A 475 -38.45 8.17 -16.70
CA VAL A 475 -39.86 8.19 -16.23
C VAL A 475 -40.68 9.25 -16.95
N LEU A 476 -40.18 10.48 -17.06
CA LEU A 476 -40.94 11.58 -17.67
C LEU A 476 -41.06 11.43 -19.19
N SER A 477 -40.02 10.92 -19.86
CA SER A 477 -40.06 10.67 -21.32
C SER A 477 -41.04 9.57 -21.68
N ALA A 478 -41.13 8.51 -20.87
CA ALA A 478 -42.12 7.44 -21.04
C ALA A 478 -43.58 7.93 -20.94
N MET A 479 -43.82 9.02 -20.18
CA MET A 479 -45.14 9.64 -20.08
C MET A 479 -45.49 10.53 -21.29
N GLN A 480 -44.51 11.23 -21.88
CA GLN A 480 -44.74 12.05 -23.08
C GLN A 480 -45.02 11.21 -24.34
N ASN A 481 -44.43 10.01 -24.45
CA ASN A 481 -44.58 9.11 -25.59
C ASN A 481 -45.10 7.72 -25.17
N PRO A 482 -46.41 7.58 -24.89
CA PRO A 482 -46.99 6.30 -24.45
C PRO A 482 -46.92 5.15 -25.48
N ALA A 483 -46.45 5.42 -26.71
CA ALA A 483 -46.25 4.43 -27.77
C ALA A 483 -45.03 3.50 -27.53
N ASP A 484 -44.09 3.86 -26.66
CA ASP A 484 -42.88 3.08 -26.33
C ASP A 484 -43.04 2.15 -25.10
N SER A 485 -44.26 1.99 -24.57
CA SER A 485 -44.50 1.10 -23.43
C SER A 485 -44.47 -0.39 -23.85
N PRO A 486 -43.84 -1.32 -23.09
CA PRO A 486 -43.51 -2.69 -23.53
C PRO A 486 -44.69 -3.69 -23.57
N ARG A 487 -45.93 -3.24 -23.87
CA ARG A 487 -47.14 -4.09 -23.87
C ARG A 487 -47.61 -4.59 -25.24
N ARG A 488 -46.85 -4.41 -26.32
CA ARG A 488 -47.18 -5.00 -27.64
C ARG A 488 -45.97 -5.63 -28.33
N ALA A 489 -45.45 -6.70 -27.74
CA ALA A 489 -44.54 -7.61 -28.41
C ALA A 489 -45.07 -9.05 -28.42
N GLU A 490 -46.38 -9.23 -28.64
CA GLU A 490 -46.90 -10.48 -29.18
C GLU A 490 -47.97 -10.14 -30.23
N THR A 491 -47.76 -10.68 -31.44
CA THR A 491 -48.61 -10.62 -32.65
C THR A 491 -48.49 -9.38 -33.54
N GLY A 492 -48.03 -9.60 -34.78
CA GLY A 492 -48.48 -8.81 -35.94
C GLY A 492 -47.42 -8.25 -36.87
N ALA A 493 -46.95 -9.12 -37.79
CA ALA A 493 -46.40 -8.86 -39.11
C ALA A 493 -46.32 -7.41 -39.67
N ALA A 494 -45.10 -7.06 -40.06
CA ALA A 494 -44.67 -6.33 -41.28
C ALA A 494 -45.54 -5.20 -41.84
N ALA A 495 -45.02 -3.97 -41.74
CA ALA A 495 -45.10 -2.99 -42.82
C ALA A 495 -43.91 -2.02 -42.75
N THR A 496 -43.08 -2.00 -43.79
CA THR A 496 -41.97 -1.08 -44.00
C THR A 496 -42.49 0.31 -44.37
N PRO A 497 -41.94 1.40 -43.80
CA PRO A 497 -41.83 2.68 -44.49
C PRO A 497 -40.36 2.99 -44.78
N GLY A 498 -40.11 3.55 -45.97
CA GLY A 498 -38.80 3.69 -46.57
C GLY A 498 -37.84 4.58 -45.78
N ALA A 499 -36.60 4.12 -45.70
CA ALA A 499 -35.44 4.88 -45.27
C ALA A 499 -35.23 6.07 -46.22
N THR A 500 -35.36 7.28 -45.68
CA THR A 500 -34.69 8.45 -46.22
C THR A 500 -33.46 8.73 -45.35
N ASP A 501 -32.33 8.51 -45.99
CA ASP A 501 -30.95 8.89 -45.66
C ASP A 501 -30.87 10.22 -44.87
N ARG A 502 -30.76 10.14 -43.54
CA ARG A 502 -30.22 11.23 -42.73
C ARG A 502 -28.75 10.91 -42.52
N LEU A 503 -27.88 11.61 -43.26
CA LEU A 503 -26.44 11.60 -43.01
C LEU A 503 -26.20 12.13 -41.58
N SER A 504 -25.89 11.22 -40.66
CA SER A 504 -25.50 11.50 -39.28
C SER A 504 -24.18 12.29 -39.27
N THR A 505 -24.20 13.48 -38.69
CA THR A 505 -23.01 14.34 -38.55
C THR A 505 -22.12 13.86 -37.41
N PRO A 506 -20.78 13.93 -37.53
CA PRO A 506 -19.87 13.55 -36.45
C PRO A 506 -20.14 14.34 -35.16
N ARG A 507 -19.97 13.69 -33.99
CA ARG A 507 -20.04 14.36 -32.68
C ARG A 507 -19.06 15.55 -32.68
N PRO A 508 -19.49 16.80 -32.45
CA PRO A 508 -18.63 17.97 -32.59
C PRO A 508 -17.52 17.98 -31.53
N VAL A 509 -16.34 18.45 -31.92
CA VAL A 509 -15.18 18.67 -31.04
C VAL A 509 -14.66 20.08 -31.32
N ALA A 510 -14.32 20.82 -30.28
CA ALA A 510 -13.80 22.18 -30.43
C ALA A 510 -12.46 22.16 -31.20
N PRO A 511 -12.20 23.12 -32.11
CA PRO A 511 -10.99 23.10 -32.95
C PRO A 511 -9.66 23.11 -32.18
N ASP A 512 -9.62 23.79 -31.03
CA ASP A 512 -8.47 23.83 -30.11
C ASP A 512 -8.20 22.46 -29.46
N VAL A 513 -9.26 21.70 -29.16
CA VAL A 513 -9.12 20.32 -28.69
C VAL A 513 -8.60 19.40 -29.81
N LEU A 514 -9.09 19.54 -31.04
CA LEU A 514 -8.57 18.79 -32.19
C LEU A 514 -7.09 19.13 -32.47
N GLU A 515 -6.71 20.39 -32.32
CA GLU A 515 -5.31 20.82 -32.39
C GLU A 515 -4.47 20.18 -31.29
N ALA A 516 -4.94 20.20 -30.03
CA ALA A 516 -4.25 19.56 -28.92
C ALA A 516 -4.12 18.04 -29.11
N ILE A 517 -5.12 17.36 -29.66
CA ILE A 517 -5.10 15.94 -30.00
C ILE A 517 -4.09 15.66 -31.11
N ALA A 518 -4.16 16.38 -32.24
CA ALA A 518 -3.22 16.22 -33.35
C ALA A 518 -1.78 16.51 -32.91
N ALA A 519 -1.61 17.47 -32.00
CA ALA A 519 -0.34 17.80 -31.40
C ALA A 519 0.07 16.85 -30.27
N GLY A 520 -0.74 15.88 -29.84
CA GLY A 520 -0.46 14.92 -28.76
C GLY A 520 -0.31 15.56 -27.37
N ARG A 521 -1.03 16.65 -27.08
CA ARG A 521 -0.96 17.46 -25.84
C ARG A 521 -2.21 17.39 -24.98
N PHE A 522 -3.23 16.66 -25.42
CA PHE A 522 -4.49 16.56 -24.70
C PHE A 522 -4.42 15.45 -23.64
N HIS A 523 -4.79 15.75 -22.40
CA HIS A 523 -4.67 14.84 -21.25
C HIS A 523 -5.63 13.64 -21.30
N ALA A 524 -6.70 13.71 -22.09
CA ALA A 524 -7.72 12.67 -22.20
C ALA A 524 -7.98 12.28 -23.67
N PRO A 525 -6.98 11.75 -24.40
CA PRO A 525 -7.10 11.51 -25.83
C PRO A 525 -8.22 10.53 -26.18
N HIS A 526 -8.47 9.54 -25.32
CA HIS A 526 -9.59 8.60 -25.44
C HIS A 526 -10.99 9.27 -25.33
N GLY A 527 -11.09 10.50 -24.82
CA GLY A 527 -12.31 11.30 -24.83
C GLY A 527 -12.65 11.90 -26.21
N VAL A 528 -11.72 11.83 -27.17
CA VAL A 528 -11.88 12.36 -28.53
C VAL A 528 -11.61 11.29 -29.59
N LEU A 529 -10.50 10.58 -29.47
CA LEU A 529 -10.10 9.44 -30.30
C LEU A 529 -10.83 8.18 -29.82
N GLY A 530 -10.87 7.15 -30.67
CA GLY A 530 -11.65 5.95 -30.41
C GLY A 530 -13.09 6.08 -30.91
N ALA A 531 -13.95 5.17 -30.46
CA ALA A 531 -15.36 5.16 -30.79
C ALA A 531 -16.22 5.79 -29.69
N HIS A 532 -17.09 6.71 -30.09
CA HIS A 532 -17.96 7.49 -29.21
C HIS A 532 -19.40 7.32 -29.65
N LEU A 533 -20.22 6.70 -28.82
CA LEU A 533 -21.65 6.62 -29.08
C LEU A 533 -22.32 7.98 -28.79
N ALA A 534 -23.12 8.44 -29.75
CA ALA A 534 -23.98 9.61 -29.61
C ALA A 534 -25.39 9.21 -29.16
N ASN A 535 -26.12 10.16 -28.57
CA ASN A 535 -27.48 9.94 -28.05
C ASN A 535 -28.50 9.52 -29.13
N ASP A 536 -28.21 9.79 -30.41
CA ASP A 536 -29.03 9.35 -31.55
C ASP A 536 -28.71 7.91 -32.01
N GLY A 537 -27.86 7.20 -31.27
CA GLY A 537 -27.41 5.84 -31.54
C GLY A 537 -26.29 5.74 -32.56
N SER A 538 -25.89 6.84 -33.22
CA SER A 538 -24.75 6.83 -34.15
C SER A 538 -23.43 6.70 -33.39
N VAL A 539 -22.44 6.06 -34.01
CA VAL A 539 -21.08 5.93 -33.44
C VAL A 539 -20.13 6.79 -34.25
N THR A 540 -19.56 7.81 -33.62
CA THR A 540 -18.47 8.58 -34.21
C THR A 540 -17.15 7.90 -33.86
N VAL A 541 -16.39 7.47 -34.86
CA VAL A 541 -15.05 6.92 -34.66
C VAL A 541 -14.02 7.92 -35.15
N ARG A 542 -13.07 8.28 -34.29
CA ARG A 542 -11.93 9.14 -34.61
C ARG A 542 -10.61 8.43 -34.39
N THR A 543 -9.66 8.64 -35.28
CA THR A 543 -8.30 8.14 -35.12
C THR A 543 -7.29 9.17 -35.60
N LEU A 544 -6.09 9.15 -35.02
CA LEU A 544 -4.97 10.01 -35.44
C LEU A 544 -4.01 9.22 -36.31
N ARG A 545 -3.97 9.55 -37.60
CA ARG A 545 -3.05 8.99 -38.62
C ARG A 545 -2.48 10.12 -39.47
N LYS A 546 -1.45 10.77 -38.95
CA LYS A 546 -0.71 11.84 -39.66
C LYS A 546 -0.14 11.30 -40.96
N LEU A 547 -0.14 12.14 -42.01
CA LEU A 547 0.39 11.81 -43.34
C LEU A 547 -0.28 10.63 -44.06
N ALA A 548 -1.33 10.01 -43.50
CA ALA A 548 -2.10 9.00 -44.21
C ALA A 548 -2.77 9.60 -45.45
N GLY A 549 -2.77 8.88 -46.57
CA GLY A 549 -3.49 9.26 -47.77
C GLY A 549 -4.96 8.89 -47.69
N THR A 550 -5.25 7.70 -47.14
CA THR A 550 -6.61 7.21 -46.89
C THR A 550 -6.66 6.42 -45.59
N VAL A 551 -7.77 6.54 -44.87
CA VAL A 551 -8.08 5.72 -43.69
C VAL A 551 -9.47 5.12 -43.88
N THR A 552 -9.59 3.82 -43.73
CA THR A 552 -10.85 3.07 -43.82
C THR A 552 -11.11 2.34 -42.52
N LEU A 553 -12.29 2.51 -41.96
CA LEU A 553 -12.76 1.77 -40.80
C LEU A 553 -13.32 0.41 -41.24
N ILE A 554 -12.84 -0.68 -40.66
CA ILE A 554 -13.29 -2.05 -40.90
C ILE A 554 -14.09 -2.51 -39.68
N THR A 555 -15.32 -2.94 -39.88
CA THR A 555 -16.18 -3.55 -38.86
C THR A 555 -16.68 -4.91 -39.36
N GLU A 556 -17.37 -5.67 -38.52
CA GLU A 556 -18.08 -6.89 -38.95
C GLU A 556 -19.10 -6.62 -40.07
N SER A 557 -19.67 -5.40 -40.14
CA SER A 557 -20.68 -5.02 -41.12
C SER A 557 -20.10 -4.55 -42.45
N GLY A 558 -18.80 -4.27 -42.53
CA GLY A 558 -18.15 -3.86 -43.76
C GLY A 558 -17.06 -2.81 -43.59
N ARG A 559 -16.81 -2.07 -44.66
CA ARG A 559 -15.73 -1.07 -44.77
C ARG A 559 -16.34 0.31 -44.96
N HIS A 560 -15.84 1.29 -44.20
CA HIS A 560 -16.35 2.66 -44.18
C HIS A 560 -15.18 3.63 -44.35
N GLU A 561 -15.18 4.43 -45.42
CA GLU A 561 -14.15 5.45 -45.63
C GLU A 561 -14.24 6.54 -44.56
N MET A 562 -13.10 6.88 -43.96
CA MET A 562 -13.02 8.00 -43.01
C MET A 562 -12.67 9.28 -43.76
N THR A 563 -13.21 10.41 -43.30
CA THR A 563 -12.89 11.74 -43.83
C THR A 563 -11.85 12.41 -42.95
N HIS A 564 -10.88 13.11 -43.56
CA HIS A 564 -9.92 13.92 -42.82
C HIS A 564 -10.64 15.12 -42.19
N GLU A 565 -10.51 15.27 -40.87
CA GLU A 565 -11.19 16.32 -40.10
C GLU A 565 -10.21 17.46 -39.75
N TYR A 566 -9.04 17.13 -39.21
CA TYR A 566 -8.05 18.13 -38.76
C TYR A 566 -6.66 17.50 -38.58
N ASP A 567 -5.61 18.04 -39.21
CA ASP A 567 -4.18 17.68 -39.04
C ASP A 567 -3.85 16.20 -38.71
N GLY A 568 -4.47 15.28 -39.45
CA GLY A 568 -4.24 13.84 -39.32
C GLY A 568 -5.27 13.12 -38.46
N VAL A 569 -6.21 13.83 -37.84
CA VAL A 569 -7.44 13.28 -37.26
C VAL A 569 -8.38 12.93 -38.41
N TRP A 570 -8.81 11.67 -38.43
CA TRP A 570 -9.78 11.13 -39.37
C TRP A 570 -11.05 10.73 -38.63
N VAL A 571 -12.20 10.95 -39.26
CA VAL A 571 -13.51 10.68 -38.65
C VAL A 571 -14.41 9.88 -39.58
N ALA A 572 -15.12 8.91 -39.03
CA ALA A 572 -16.25 8.27 -39.68
C ALA A 572 -17.44 8.21 -38.72
N VAL A 573 -18.64 8.22 -39.29
CA VAL A 573 -19.88 8.01 -38.52
C VAL A 573 -20.50 6.72 -38.99
N LEU A 574 -20.70 5.80 -38.05
CA LEU A 574 -21.37 4.54 -38.28
C LEU A 574 -22.81 4.66 -37.79
N ASN A 575 -23.74 4.25 -38.65
CA ASN A 575 -25.11 3.95 -38.24
C ASN A 575 -25.18 2.47 -37.88
N PRO A 576 -25.52 2.10 -36.64
CA PRO A 576 -25.62 0.70 -36.27
C PRO A 576 -26.63 -0.03 -37.18
N PRO A 577 -26.37 -1.29 -37.57
CA PRO A 577 -27.36 -2.10 -38.25
C PRO A 577 -28.60 -2.31 -37.34
N PRO A 578 -29.80 -2.50 -37.93
CA PRO A 578 -31.04 -2.68 -37.17
C PRO A 578 -30.89 -3.79 -36.10
N GLY A 579 -31.22 -3.48 -34.84
CA GLY A 579 -31.10 -4.42 -33.71
C GLY A 579 -29.75 -4.44 -32.98
N ARG A 580 -28.79 -3.58 -33.37
CA ARG A 580 -27.57 -3.24 -32.61
C ARG A 580 -27.49 -1.75 -32.26
N GLU A 581 -28.62 -1.06 -32.31
CA GLU A 581 -28.76 0.34 -31.89
C GLU A 581 -28.25 0.49 -30.45
N GLY A 582 -27.35 1.44 -30.21
CA GLY A 582 -26.75 1.62 -28.90
C GLY A 582 -25.65 0.62 -28.56
N THR A 583 -24.84 0.19 -29.53
CA THR A 583 -23.62 -0.58 -29.24
C THR A 583 -22.47 -0.03 -30.06
N VAL A 584 -21.26 -0.01 -29.48
CA VAL A 584 -20.03 0.32 -30.21
C VAL A 584 -19.53 -0.97 -30.86
N PRO A 585 -19.49 -1.07 -32.20
CA PRO A 585 -18.94 -2.26 -32.85
C PRO A 585 -17.42 -2.34 -32.64
N ASP A 586 -16.90 -3.57 -32.56
CA ASP A 586 -15.47 -3.80 -32.72
C ASP A 586 -15.03 -3.34 -34.11
N TYR A 587 -13.83 -2.78 -34.19
CA TYR A 587 -13.31 -2.22 -35.44
C TYR A 587 -11.79 -2.35 -35.56
N ARG A 588 -11.32 -2.29 -36.80
CA ARG A 588 -9.91 -2.10 -37.18
C ARG A 588 -9.79 -0.97 -38.18
N LEU A 589 -8.58 -0.46 -38.36
CA LEU A 589 -8.28 0.61 -39.30
C LEU A 589 -7.44 0.05 -40.44
N GLU A 590 -7.86 0.24 -41.67
CA GLU A 590 -6.98 0.09 -42.82
C GLU A 590 -6.42 1.45 -43.23
N VAL A 591 -5.11 1.62 -43.07
CA VAL A 591 -4.40 2.88 -43.33
C VAL A 591 -3.50 2.70 -44.54
N THR A 592 -3.53 3.66 -45.46
CA THR A 592 -2.62 3.71 -46.61
C THR A 592 -1.79 4.99 -46.57
N TYR A 593 -0.47 4.85 -46.55
CA TYR A 593 0.48 5.95 -46.63
C TYR A 593 0.98 6.16 -48.07
N PRO A 594 1.42 7.37 -48.45
CA PRO A 594 1.96 7.64 -49.78
C PRO A 594 3.08 6.67 -50.17
N GLY A 595 2.88 5.92 -51.26
CA GLY A 595 3.84 4.92 -51.76
C GLY A 595 3.87 3.58 -51.01
N GLY A 596 3.02 3.40 -49.98
CA GLY A 596 2.86 2.15 -49.22
C GLY A 596 1.65 1.32 -49.67
N SER A 597 1.63 0.05 -49.27
CA SER A 597 0.44 -0.80 -49.39
C SER A 597 -0.53 -0.56 -48.22
N PRO A 598 -1.84 -0.79 -48.37
CA PRO A 598 -2.79 -0.70 -47.27
C PRO A 598 -2.42 -1.66 -46.12
N ALA A 599 -2.44 -1.17 -44.89
CA ALA A 599 -2.14 -1.95 -43.69
C ALA A 599 -3.34 -1.93 -42.73
N VAL A 600 -3.81 -3.10 -42.31
CA VAL A 600 -4.83 -3.24 -41.27
C VAL A 600 -4.15 -3.21 -39.92
N VAL A 601 -4.53 -2.26 -39.08
CA VAL A 601 -4.01 -2.05 -37.74
C VAL A 601 -5.16 -1.92 -36.75
N ASP A 602 -4.86 -2.20 -35.50
CA ASP A 602 -5.78 -1.94 -34.40
C ASP A 602 -5.63 -0.49 -33.90
N ASP A 603 -6.62 -0.01 -33.15
CA ASP A 603 -6.64 1.37 -32.65
C ASP A 603 -6.38 1.42 -31.13
N PRO A 604 -5.26 2.02 -30.67
CA PRO A 604 -4.96 2.14 -29.23
C PRO A 604 -6.11 2.73 -28.40
N TYR A 605 -6.85 3.68 -28.99
CA TYR A 605 -7.90 4.42 -28.29
C TYR A 605 -9.26 3.70 -28.26
N HIS A 606 -9.33 2.47 -28.78
CA HIS A 606 -10.49 1.59 -28.66
C HIS A 606 -10.61 0.97 -27.25
N TYR A 607 -9.51 0.92 -26.47
CA TYR A 607 -9.41 0.12 -25.25
C TYR A 607 -9.76 0.89 -23.96
N LEU A 608 -10.41 0.18 -23.04
CA LEU A 608 -10.70 0.66 -21.68
C LEU A 608 -9.43 0.76 -20.81
N PRO A 609 -9.45 1.50 -19.69
CA PRO A 609 -8.35 1.56 -18.73
C PRO A 609 -7.83 0.19 -18.33
N THR A 610 -6.50 0.03 -18.28
CA THR A 610 -5.87 -1.23 -17.90
C THR A 610 -5.57 -1.36 -16.41
N LEU A 611 -5.84 -0.31 -15.63
CA LEU A 611 -5.73 -0.28 -14.16
C LEU A 611 -7.13 -0.08 -13.56
N GLY A 612 -7.41 -0.76 -12.45
CA GLY A 612 -8.67 -0.65 -11.72
C GLY A 612 -8.62 0.44 -10.64
N GLU A 613 -9.79 0.84 -10.13
CA GLU A 613 -9.90 1.87 -9.10
C GLU A 613 -9.24 1.49 -7.77
N ILE A 614 -9.23 0.19 -7.43
CA ILE A 614 -8.56 -0.33 -6.22
C ILE A 614 -7.05 -0.13 -6.34
N ASP A 615 -6.47 -0.40 -7.51
CA ASP A 615 -5.05 -0.21 -7.75
C ASP A 615 -4.68 1.26 -7.57
N LEU A 616 -5.46 2.17 -8.18
CA LEU A 616 -5.25 3.61 -8.08
C LEU A 616 -5.42 4.13 -6.64
N HIS A 617 -6.35 3.55 -5.88
CA HIS A 617 -6.54 3.88 -4.47
C HIS A 617 -5.35 3.46 -3.60
N LEU A 618 -4.90 2.21 -3.73
CA LEU A 618 -3.74 1.69 -2.97
C LEU A 618 -2.45 2.42 -3.36
N ILE A 619 -2.30 2.83 -4.62
CA ILE A 619 -1.19 3.69 -5.07
C ILE A 619 -1.24 5.02 -4.31
N GLY A 620 -2.40 5.69 -4.25
CA GLY A 620 -2.55 6.97 -3.56
C GLY A 620 -2.33 6.90 -2.04
N GLU A 621 -2.65 5.77 -1.40
CA GLU A 621 -2.34 5.52 0.01
C GLU A 621 -0.88 5.13 0.26
N GLY A 622 -0.15 4.75 -0.81
CA GLY A 622 1.20 4.26 -0.72
C GLY A 622 1.30 2.88 -0.06
N ARG A 623 0.34 1.98 -0.35
CA ARG A 623 0.22 0.64 0.26
C ARG A 623 0.02 -0.48 -0.77
N HIS A 624 0.32 -0.22 -2.04
CA HIS A 624 0.20 -1.21 -3.10
C HIS A 624 1.43 -2.12 -3.15
N GLU A 625 1.41 -3.21 -2.38
CA GLU A 625 2.55 -4.14 -2.22
C GLU A 625 3.01 -4.81 -3.52
N ARG A 626 2.14 -4.93 -4.54
CA ARG A 626 2.48 -5.51 -5.87
C ARG A 626 2.49 -4.48 -6.99
N LEU A 627 3.03 -3.29 -6.73
CA LEU A 627 2.97 -2.13 -7.63
C LEU A 627 3.44 -2.43 -9.07
N TRP A 628 4.45 -3.29 -9.21
CA TRP A 628 5.02 -3.68 -10.50
C TRP A 628 4.06 -4.43 -11.42
N GLU A 629 2.94 -4.94 -10.91
CA GLU A 629 1.95 -5.62 -11.74
C GLU A 629 1.05 -4.67 -12.51
N VAL A 630 0.90 -3.44 -12.00
CA VAL A 630 -0.06 -2.44 -12.49
C VAL A 630 0.63 -1.26 -13.20
N LEU A 631 1.79 -0.81 -12.71
CA LEU A 631 2.60 0.22 -13.36
C LEU A 631 3.66 -0.37 -14.30
N GLY A 632 4.16 0.46 -15.22
CA GLY A 632 5.14 0.10 -16.24
C GLY A 632 4.54 -0.52 -17.50
N ALA A 633 5.34 -1.26 -18.26
CA ALA A 633 4.92 -1.97 -19.46
C ALA A 633 4.50 -3.44 -19.19
N ARG A 634 3.29 -3.82 -19.61
CA ARG A 634 2.75 -5.18 -19.46
C ARG A 634 2.14 -5.70 -20.75
N VAL A 635 2.61 -6.83 -21.24
CA VAL A 635 1.98 -7.53 -22.37
C VAL A 635 0.59 -8.00 -21.94
N ARG A 636 -0.43 -7.68 -22.73
CA ARG A 636 -1.83 -8.04 -22.50
C ARG A 636 -2.44 -8.65 -23.76
N ARG A 637 -3.42 -9.52 -23.55
CA ARG A 637 -4.13 -10.23 -24.62
C ARG A 637 -5.63 -10.04 -24.43
N TYR A 638 -6.31 -9.60 -25.48
CA TYR A 638 -7.76 -9.41 -25.53
C TYR A 638 -8.38 -10.24 -26.65
N HIS A 639 -9.53 -10.84 -26.39
CA HIS A 639 -10.33 -11.52 -27.41
C HIS A 639 -11.37 -10.55 -27.96
N THR A 640 -11.33 -10.26 -29.27
CA THR A 640 -12.29 -9.35 -29.93
C THR A 640 -13.00 -10.04 -31.09
N ALA A 641 -14.11 -9.47 -31.56
CA ALA A 641 -14.92 -10.04 -32.64
C ALA A 641 -14.15 -10.11 -33.99
N LEU A 642 -13.20 -9.20 -34.19
CA LEU A 642 -12.31 -9.17 -35.36
C LEU A 642 -10.99 -9.93 -35.15
N GLY A 643 -10.88 -10.71 -34.07
CA GLY A 643 -9.74 -11.57 -33.77
C GLY A 643 -9.05 -11.25 -32.44
N ASN A 644 -8.11 -12.09 -32.02
CA ASN A 644 -7.33 -11.84 -30.81
C ASN A 644 -6.39 -10.65 -31.05
N CYS A 645 -6.34 -9.74 -30.09
CA CYS A 645 -5.38 -8.64 -30.04
C CYS A 645 -4.37 -8.89 -28.93
N GLU A 646 -3.10 -8.77 -29.27
CA GLU A 646 -1.98 -8.77 -28.34
C GLU A 646 -1.26 -7.43 -28.47
N GLY A 647 -0.84 -6.88 -27.33
CA GLY A 647 -0.21 -5.58 -27.25
C GLY A 647 0.34 -5.34 -25.86
N THR A 648 0.75 -4.10 -25.59
CA THR A 648 1.34 -3.73 -24.29
C THR A 648 0.59 -2.57 -23.68
N SER A 649 0.19 -2.70 -22.42
CA SER A 649 -0.26 -1.58 -21.59
C SER A 649 0.93 -0.88 -20.98
N PHE A 650 0.94 0.44 -21.06
CA PHE A 650 1.95 1.31 -20.45
C PHE A 650 1.28 2.15 -19.38
N ALA A 651 1.84 2.20 -18.18
CA ALA A 651 1.37 3.08 -17.13
C ALA A 651 2.52 3.74 -16.35
N ILE A 652 2.40 5.04 -16.08
CA ILE A 652 3.43 5.82 -15.37
C ILE A 652 2.79 6.84 -14.43
N TRP A 653 3.36 7.01 -13.23
CA TRP A 653 2.96 8.06 -12.30
C TRP A 653 3.69 9.37 -12.62
N ALA A 654 2.93 10.38 -13.05
CA ALA A 654 3.44 11.71 -13.42
C ALA A 654 2.36 12.77 -13.14
N PRO A 655 2.05 13.03 -11.84
CA PRO A 655 0.88 13.82 -11.43
C PRO A 655 0.90 15.27 -11.92
N ASN A 656 2.08 15.86 -12.12
CA ASN A 656 2.19 17.25 -12.56
C ASN A 656 2.27 17.39 -14.09
N ALA A 657 2.31 16.29 -14.86
CA ALA A 657 2.41 16.37 -16.30
C ALA A 657 1.16 17.00 -16.94
N GLN A 658 1.33 17.75 -18.02
CA GLN A 658 0.22 18.24 -18.85
C GLN A 658 -0.22 17.17 -19.87
N ALA A 659 0.72 16.37 -20.36
CA ALA A 659 0.50 15.28 -21.29
C ALA A 659 1.67 14.29 -21.23
N VAL A 660 1.38 13.01 -21.50
CA VAL A 660 2.37 11.95 -21.60
C VAL A 660 2.16 11.17 -22.89
N ARG A 661 3.24 10.69 -23.52
CA ARG A 661 3.21 9.83 -24.71
C ARG A 661 4.16 8.65 -24.56
N VAL A 662 3.93 7.62 -25.36
CA VAL A 662 4.87 6.50 -25.51
C VAL A 662 5.68 6.68 -26.79
N LEU A 663 7.01 6.67 -26.67
CA LEU A 663 7.97 6.66 -27.77
C LEU A 663 8.50 5.25 -27.95
N GLY A 664 8.79 4.84 -29.19
CA GLY A 664 9.53 3.60 -29.42
C GLY A 664 9.76 3.33 -30.90
N ALA A 665 10.43 2.22 -31.20
CA ALA A 665 10.72 1.83 -32.59
C ALA A 665 9.43 1.68 -33.43
N PHE A 666 8.34 1.22 -32.82
CA PHE A 666 7.04 1.00 -33.47
C PHE A 666 6.38 2.30 -33.97
N ASN A 667 6.78 3.46 -33.49
CA ASN A 667 6.29 4.76 -33.92
C ASN A 667 7.40 5.70 -34.44
N GLY A 668 8.58 5.13 -34.75
CA GLY A 668 9.71 5.91 -35.25
C GLY A 668 10.25 6.94 -34.26
N TRP A 669 10.04 6.71 -32.95
CA TRP A 669 10.34 7.66 -31.87
C TRP A 669 9.58 8.99 -31.98
N ASP A 670 8.39 8.97 -32.59
CA ASP A 670 7.43 10.09 -32.57
C ASP A 670 6.18 9.68 -31.79
N GLY A 671 6.05 10.23 -30.58
CA GLY A 671 4.97 9.91 -29.64
C GLY A 671 3.65 10.60 -29.96
N THR A 672 3.59 11.49 -30.96
CA THR A 672 2.38 12.28 -31.20
C THR A 672 1.16 11.43 -31.53
N GLY A 673 1.35 10.22 -32.09
CA GLY A 673 0.29 9.24 -32.34
C GLY A 673 -0.13 8.40 -31.13
N HIS A 674 0.65 8.40 -30.04
CA HIS A 674 0.51 7.50 -28.89
C HIS A 674 0.48 8.29 -27.58
N ALA A 675 -0.40 9.29 -27.50
CA ALA A 675 -0.66 10.05 -26.29
C ALA A 675 -1.46 9.21 -25.27
N MET A 676 -1.08 9.31 -24.00
CA MET A 676 -1.68 8.56 -22.89
C MET A 676 -2.85 9.34 -22.29
N ARG A 677 -3.81 8.65 -21.66
CA ARG A 677 -4.82 9.30 -20.82
C ARG A 677 -4.31 9.46 -19.41
N SER A 678 -4.60 10.60 -18.79
CA SER A 678 -4.51 10.76 -17.35
C SER A 678 -5.64 9.99 -16.69
N LEU A 679 -5.30 9.25 -15.62
CA LEU A 679 -6.22 8.53 -14.74
C LEU A 679 -6.64 9.36 -13.51
N GLY A 680 -6.89 10.65 -13.75
CA GLY A 680 -7.48 11.57 -12.80
C GLY A 680 -6.58 12.02 -11.67
N ARG A 681 -7.13 12.17 -10.45
CA ARG A 681 -6.35 12.65 -9.28
C ARG A 681 -5.29 11.66 -8.82
N SER A 682 -5.29 10.42 -9.32
CA SER A 682 -4.22 9.45 -9.06
C SER A 682 -2.86 9.93 -9.59
N GLY A 683 -2.86 10.79 -10.62
CA GLY A 683 -1.64 11.21 -11.30
C GLY A 683 -1.01 10.12 -12.19
N VAL A 684 -1.66 8.97 -12.34
CA VAL A 684 -1.21 7.89 -13.22
C VAL A 684 -1.65 8.19 -14.65
N TRP A 685 -0.79 7.92 -15.62
CA TRP A 685 -1.07 8.01 -17.06
C TRP A 685 -1.05 6.62 -17.65
N GLU A 686 -1.97 6.29 -18.54
CA GLU A 686 -2.08 4.95 -19.12
C GLU A 686 -2.43 4.94 -20.61
N LEU A 687 -1.89 3.96 -21.34
CA LEU A 687 -2.26 3.62 -22.72
C LEU A 687 -1.96 2.15 -23.04
N TYR A 688 -2.92 1.45 -23.62
CA TYR A 688 -2.68 0.17 -24.30
C TYR A 688 -2.37 0.37 -25.77
N ILE A 689 -1.24 -0.18 -26.23
CA ILE A 689 -0.80 -0.12 -27.63
C ILE A 689 -0.82 -1.53 -28.24
N PRO A 690 -1.75 -1.80 -29.16
CA PRO A 690 -1.80 -3.05 -29.91
C PRO A 690 -0.53 -3.33 -30.71
N ALA A 691 -0.23 -4.62 -30.92
CA ALA A 691 0.91 -5.13 -31.68
C ALA A 691 2.31 -4.75 -31.16
N VAL A 692 2.39 -4.09 -30.00
CA VAL A 692 3.65 -3.92 -29.26
C VAL A 692 3.84 -5.13 -28.35
N GLY A 693 4.84 -5.95 -28.66
CA GLY A 693 5.18 -7.15 -27.90
C GLY A 693 6.50 -7.03 -27.13
N ALA A 694 6.84 -8.09 -26.40
CA ALA A 694 8.11 -8.21 -25.68
C ALA A 694 9.33 -7.98 -26.59
N GLY A 695 10.40 -7.40 -26.04
CA GLY A 695 11.59 -6.98 -26.76
C GLY A 695 11.49 -5.59 -27.40
N THR A 696 10.32 -4.95 -27.38
CA THR A 696 10.16 -3.58 -27.89
C THR A 696 10.83 -2.57 -26.97
N ILE A 697 11.68 -1.71 -27.54
CA ILE A 697 12.31 -0.59 -26.83
C ILE A 697 11.37 0.61 -26.85
N TYR A 698 11.21 1.26 -25.70
CA TYR A 698 10.34 2.42 -25.53
C TYR A 698 10.84 3.40 -24.47
N LYS A 699 10.26 4.61 -24.47
CA LYS A 699 10.39 5.65 -23.44
C LYS A 699 9.06 6.37 -23.27
N PHE A 700 8.93 7.14 -22.20
CA PHE A 700 7.86 8.12 -22.05
C PHE A 700 8.32 9.51 -22.49
N GLU A 701 7.50 10.22 -23.27
CA GLU A 701 7.67 11.66 -23.53
C GLU A 701 6.71 12.41 -22.60
N ILE A 702 7.21 13.25 -21.71
CA ILE A 702 6.43 13.93 -20.67
C ILE A 702 6.48 15.45 -20.87
N LEU A 703 5.31 16.09 -20.98
CA LEU A 703 5.17 17.53 -21.04
C LEU A 703 5.00 18.09 -19.63
N GLY A 704 6.02 18.79 -19.13
CA GLY A 704 5.97 19.43 -17.82
C GLY A 704 5.10 20.70 -17.80
N GLN A 705 4.82 21.20 -16.60
CA GLN A 705 4.10 22.48 -16.43
C GLN A 705 4.82 23.69 -17.01
N ASP A 706 6.12 23.56 -17.22
CA ASP A 706 6.97 24.55 -17.86
C ASP A 706 6.90 24.53 -19.39
N GLY A 707 6.05 23.68 -19.98
CA GLY A 707 5.82 23.61 -21.43
C GLY A 707 6.92 22.87 -22.21
N HIS A 708 7.84 22.17 -21.52
CA HIS A 708 8.92 21.42 -22.16
C HIS A 708 8.64 19.92 -22.18
N TRP A 709 8.86 19.29 -23.33
CA TRP A 709 8.85 17.83 -23.49
C TRP A 709 10.17 17.22 -23.04
N ARG A 710 10.10 16.10 -22.33
CA ARG A 710 11.26 15.35 -21.82
C ARG A 710 11.09 13.88 -22.11
N GLU A 711 12.15 13.23 -22.56
CA GLU A 711 12.18 11.78 -22.70
C GLU A 711 12.64 11.15 -21.40
N LYS A 712 11.87 10.19 -20.89
CA LYS A 712 12.12 9.48 -19.64
C LYS A 712 12.09 7.98 -19.86
N ALA A 713 13.06 7.27 -19.29
CA ALA A 713 12.96 5.83 -19.07
C ALA A 713 11.79 5.55 -18.12
N ASP A 714 11.18 4.37 -18.24
CA ASP A 714 10.14 3.91 -17.32
C ASP A 714 10.74 3.67 -15.92
N PRO A 715 10.25 4.34 -14.85
CA PRO A 715 10.62 4.02 -13.46
C PRO A 715 10.40 2.55 -13.11
N MET A 716 9.41 1.90 -13.75
CA MET A 716 9.01 0.51 -13.54
C MET A 716 9.52 -0.42 -14.65
N ALA A 717 10.58 -0.01 -15.37
CA ALA A 717 11.19 -0.83 -16.40
C ALA A 717 11.61 -2.20 -15.84
N ARG A 718 11.25 -3.28 -16.55
CA ARG A 718 11.62 -4.66 -16.20
C ARG A 718 12.88 -5.15 -16.92
N ASN A 719 13.29 -4.44 -17.96
CA ASN A 719 14.54 -4.60 -18.69
C ASN A 719 14.83 -3.28 -19.42
N THR A 720 16.06 -3.13 -19.89
CA THR A 720 16.62 -1.90 -20.43
C THR A 720 17.51 -2.21 -21.63
N GLU A 721 17.79 -1.18 -22.44
CA GLU A 721 18.91 -1.26 -23.38
C GLU A 721 20.24 -1.27 -22.63
N ILE A 722 21.26 -1.91 -23.22
CA ILE A 722 22.60 -1.94 -22.65
C ILE A 722 23.17 -0.52 -22.59
N PRO A 723 23.63 -0.03 -21.42
CA PRO A 723 24.24 1.29 -21.30
C PRO A 723 25.39 1.51 -22.30
N PRO A 724 25.55 2.72 -22.86
CA PRO A 724 24.96 3.99 -22.43
C PRO A 724 23.58 4.31 -23.04
N LEU A 725 22.93 3.34 -23.70
CA LEU A 725 21.55 3.50 -24.15
C LEU A 725 20.60 3.51 -22.95
N THR A 726 19.42 4.10 -23.13
CA THR A 726 18.53 4.51 -22.02
C THR A 726 17.06 4.13 -22.25
N GLY A 727 16.74 3.40 -23.32
CA GLY A 727 15.40 2.89 -23.55
C GLY A 727 15.03 1.79 -22.57
N SER A 728 13.79 1.80 -22.11
CA SER A 728 13.19 0.68 -21.40
C SER A 728 12.74 -0.38 -22.41
N VAL A 729 12.73 -1.65 -22.01
CA VAL A 729 12.36 -2.78 -22.88
C VAL A 729 11.13 -3.47 -22.32
N VAL A 730 10.13 -3.71 -23.17
CA VAL A 730 8.94 -4.50 -22.80
C VAL A 730 9.36 -5.94 -22.54
N VAL A 731 8.98 -6.50 -21.39
CA VAL A 731 9.32 -7.87 -20.99
C VAL A 731 8.06 -8.69 -20.76
N GLU A 732 8.08 -9.92 -21.26
CA GLU A 732 7.20 -10.99 -20.83
C GLU A 732 8.09 -12.17 -20.40
N SER A 733 8.01 -12.55 -19.13
CA SER A 733 8.76 -13.70 -18.60
C SER A 733 7.94 -14.97 -18.77
N SER A 734 8.64 -16.07 -19.04
CA SER A 734 8.07 -17.42 -19.01
C SER A 734 8.90 -18.37 -18.13
N TYR A 735 9.80 -17.79 -17.31
CA TYR A 735 10.69 -18.58 -16.47
C TYR A 735 9.94 -19.26 -15.34
N GLY A 736 10.14 -20.57 -15.19
CA GLY A 736 9.65 -21.34 -14.06
C GLY A 736 10.82 -21.81 -13.21
N PHE A 737 10.91 -21.29 -11.99
CA PHE A 737 11.93 -21.67 -11.01
C PHE A 737 11.86 -23.15 -10.62
N GLN A 738 13.02 -23.74 -10.28
CA GLN A 738 13.16 -25.13 -9.84
C GLN A 738 13.70 -25.24 -8.41
N ASP A 739 13.63 -24.17 -7.64
CA ASP A 739 14.16 -24.02 -6.28
C ASP A 739 13.12 -24.23 -5.18
N GLY A 740 12.00 -24.90 -5.47
CA GLY A 740 10.89 -25.06 -4.51
C GLY A 740 11.30 -25.72 -3.18
N GLU A 741 12.30 -26.61 -3.18
CA GLU A 741 12.86 -27.18 -1.95
C GLU A 741 13.63 -26.15 -1.12
N TRP A 742 14.39 -25.25 -1.78
CA TRP A 742 15.11 -24.15 -1.13
C TRP A 742 14.14 -23.16 -0.49
N MET A 743 13.16 -22.69 -1.26
CA MET A 743 12.18 -21.70 -0.79
C MET A 743 11.36 -22.22 0.40
N ALA A 744 11.00 -23.50 0.39
CA ALA A 744 10.30 -24.13 1.51
C ALA A 744 11.17 -24.30 2.76
N ALA A 745 12.46 -24.61 2.59
CA ALA A 745 13.41 -24.71 3.69
C ALA A 745 13.70 -23.34 4.31
N ARG A 746 13.94 -22.33 3.48
CA ARG A 746 14.18 -20.94 3.90
C ARG A 746 13.06 -20.44 4.81
N ALA A 747 11.80 -20.61 4.40
CA ALA A 747 10.64 -20.15 5.16
C ALA A 747 10.47 -20.81 6.55
N GLN A 748 11.19 -21.91 6.83
CA GLN A 748 11.17 -22.64 8.10
C GLN A 748 12.46 -22.45 8.92
N SER A 749 13.45 -21.73 8.38
CA SER A 749 14.74 -21.49 9.03
C SER A 749 14.85 -20.06 9.54
N ASP A 750 15.65 -19.86 10.58
CA ASP A 750 16.07 -18.55 11.05
C ASP A 750 17.49 -18.25 10.51
N PRO A 751 17.64 -17.27 9.59
CA PRO A 751 18.95 -16.92 9.04
C PRO A 751 19.86 -16.22 10.05
N HIS A 752 19.33 -15.70 11.17
CA HIS A 752 20.11 -14.99 12.18
C HIS A 752 20.88 -15.94 13.11
N SER A 753 20.31 -17.10 13.40
CA SER A 753 20.94 -18.17 14.18
C SER A 753 21.56 -19.27 13.32
N GLY A 754 21.40 -19.26 12.00
CA GLY A 754 22.04 -20.22 11.08
C GLY A 754 23.49 -19.87 10.68
N PRO A 755 24.20 -20.77 9.98
CA PRO A 755 25.51 -20.46 9.41
C PRO A 755 25.38 -19.49 8.24
N MET A 756 26.08 -18.35 8.32
CA MET A 756 26.16 -17.36 7.25
C MET A 756 27.61 -16.92 7.01
N SER A 757 28.22 -17.54 6.02
CA SER A 757 29.48 -17.13 5.38
C SER A 757 29.22 -16.68 3.95
N VAL A 758 29.52 -15.42 3.68
CA VAL A 758 29.13 -14.65 2.49
C VAL A 758 30.35 -14.37 1.61
N TYR A 759 30.20 -14.65 0.33
CA TYR A 759 31.14 -14.23 -0.71
C TYR A 759 30.55 -13.04 -1.48
N GLU A 760 31.09 -11.84 -1.24
CA GLU A 760 30.64 -10.61 -1.90
C GLU A 760 31.26 -10.49 -3.30
N VAL A 761 30.45 -10.19 -4.32
CA VAL A 761 30.81 -10.27 -5.74
C VAL A 761 30.28 -9.08 -6.53
N HIS A 762 31.18 -8.42 -7.26
CA HIS A 762 30.80 -7.58 -8.40
C HIS A 762 30.75 -8.42 -9.69
N LEU A 763 29.55 -8.70 -10.19
CA LEU A 763 29.34 -9.60 -11.33
C LEU A 763 30.17 -9.23 -12.56
N GLY A 764 30.25 -7.94 -12.90
CA GLY A 764 30.94 -7.47 -14.11
C GLY A 764 32.47 -7.64 -14.09
N SER A 765 33.06 -7.84 -12.90
CA SER A 765 34.52 -7.84 -12.73
C SER A 765 35.05 -9.08 -12.01
N TRP A 766 34.18 -9.96 -11.52
CA TRP A 766 34.59 -11.28 -11.02
C TRP A 766 35.36 -12.05 -12.09
N ARG A 767 34.73 -12.26 -13.24
CA ARG A 767 35.35 -12.77 -14.47
C ARG A 767 34.79 -11.96 -15.66
N PRO A 768 35.52 -10.94 -16.15
CA PRO A 768 35.03 -10.08 -17.20
C PRO A 768 34.62 -10.85 -18.46
N GLY A 769 33.49 -10.45 -19.06
CA GLY A 769 32.97 -11.01 -20.30
C GLY A 769 31.99 -12.17 -20.15
N LEU A 770 31.57 -12.52 -18.93
CA LEU A 770 30.53 -13.51 -18.69
C LEU A 770 29.12 -12.90 -18.70
N ASP A 771 28.17 -13.64 -19.26
CA ASP A 771 26.73 -13.39 -19.11
C ASP A 771 26.17 -14.08 -17.85
N TYR A 772 24.91 -13.80 -17.50
CA TYR A 772 24.27 -14.39 -16.31
C TYR A 772 24.25 -15.93 -16.34
N ARG A 773 24.08 -16.56 -17.51
CA ARG A 773 24.03 -18.02 -17.61
C ARG A 773 25.39 -18.66 -17.40
N GLN A 774 26.45 -18.07 -17.94
CA GLN A 774 27.82 -18.50 -17.74
C GLN A 774 28.26 -18.30 -16.28
N MET A 775 27.86 -17.18 -15.67
CA MET A 775 28.08 -16.94 -14.24
C MET A 775 27.31 -17.96 -13.38
N ALA A 776 26.08 -18.32 -13.77
CA ALA A 776 25.27 -19.31 -13.04
C ALA A 776 26.01 -20.65 -12.92
N GLU A 777 26.73 -21.07 -13.95
CA GLU A 777 27.54 -22.29 -13.91
C GLU A 777 28.83 -22.08 -13.11
N GLN A 778 29.64 -21.09 -13.50
CA GLN A 778 30.99 -20.93 -12.97
C GLN A 778 31.01 -20.44 -11.52
N LEU A 779 30.16 -19.47 -11.17
CA LEU A 779 30.13 -18.93 -9.82
C LEU A 779 29.54 -19.95 -8.87
N SER A 780 28.43 -20.61 -9.22
CA SER A 780 27.84 -21.67 -8.40
C SER A 780 28.85 -22.78 -8.11
N GLU A 781 29.59 -23.26 -9.13
CA GLU A 781 30.65 -24.26 -8.92
C GLU A 781 31.74 -23.75 -7.99
N TYR A 782 32.19 -22.50 -8.19
CA TYR A 782 33.26 -21.89 -7.39
C TYR A 782 32.88 -21.71 -5.93
N VAL A 783 31.73 -21.12 -5.64
CA VAL A 783 31.29 -20.83 -4.27
C VAL A 783 30.94 -22.10 -3.52
N THR A 784 30.36 -23.09 -4.20
CA THR A 784 30.12 -24.43 -3.64
C THR A 784 31.46 -25.12 -3.33
N TRP A 785 32.43 -25.04 -4.23
CA TRP A 785 33.76 -25.62 -3.99
C TRP A 785 34.47 -24.95 -2.80
N GLN A 786 34.37 -23.62 -2.67
CA GLN A 786 34.89 -22.86 -1.54
C GLN A 786 34.06 -23.02 -0.24
N GLY A 787 32.85 -23.58 -0.32
CA GLY A 787 32.01 -23.88 0.84
C GLY A 787 31.23 -22.68 1.41
N PHE A 788 31.13 -21.56 0.68
CA PHE A 788 30.30 -20.43 1.12
C PHE A 788 28.83 -20.83 1.19
N THR A 789 28.10 -20.20 2.10
CA THR A 789 26.65 -20.43 2.28
C THR A 789 25.82 -19.45 1.46
N HIS A 790 26.37 -18.26 1.20
CA HIS A 790 25.69 -17.18 0.52
C HIS A 790 26.64 -16.47 -0.45
N VAL A 791 26.07 -15.87 -1.49
CA VAL A 791 26.72 -14.86 -2.33
C VAL A 791 26.01 -13.54 -2.10
N GLU A 792 26.77 -12.47 -1.85
CA GLU A 792 26.26 -11.10 -1.85
C GLU A 792 26.62 -10.42 -3.16
N LEU A 793 25.61 -9.99 -3.89
CA LEU A 793 25.76 -9.29 -5.15
C LEU A 793 25.80 -7.79 -4.87
N MET A 794 26.88 -7.14 -5.29
CA MET A 794 26.86 -5.68 -5.47
C MET A 794 25.69 -5.29 -6.41
N PRO A 795 25.19 -4.04 -6.37
CA PRO A 795 23.87 -3.74 -6.93
C PRO A 795 23.69 -4.18 -8.38
N VAL A 796 22.71 -5.06 -8.59
CA VAL A 796 22.40 -5.62 -9.92
C VAL A 796 21.28 -4.86 -10.63
N ALA A 797 20.60 -3.93 -9.96
CA ALA A 797 19.64 -3.04 -10.60
C ALA A 797 20.32 -2.19 -11.68
N GLU A 798 19.59 -1.83 -12.75
CA GLU A 798 20.21 -1.13 -13.88
C GLU A 798 20.73 0.25 -13.47
N HIS A 799 21.97 0.50 -13.88
CA HIS A 799 22.74 1.70 -13.58
C HIS A 799 23.53 2.12 -14.83
N PRO A 800 23.64 3.42 -15.15
CA PRO A 800 24.20 3.84 -16.42
C PRO A 800 25.73 3.79 -16.46
N PHE A 801 26.39 3.99 -15.32
CA PHE A 801 27.84 4.10 -15.23
C PHE A 801 28.45 2.93 -14.44
N GLY A 802 29.25 2.08 -15.09
CA GLY A 802 29.89 0.93 -14.46
C GLY A 802 30.86 1.30 -13.31
N GLY A 803 31.48 2.48 -13.39
CA GLY A 803 32.36 2.97 -12.32
C GLY A 803 31.63 3.43 -11.05
N SER A 804 30.29 3.43 -11.04
CA SER A 804 29.50 3.55 -9.79
C SER A 804 29.39 2.23 -9.03
N TRP A 805 29.86 1.13 -9.64
CA TRP A 805 29.77 -0.26 -9.15
C TRP A 805 28.34 -0.77 -8.92
N GLY A 806 27.35 -0.01 -9.37
CA GLY A 806 25.93 -0.30 -9.19
C GLY A 806 25.20 0.69 -8.29
N TYR A 807 25.90 1.47 -7.46
CA TYR A 807 25.27 2.32 -6.44
C TYR A 807 24.59 3.60 -6.97
N GLN A 808 24.64 3.86 -8.29
CA GLN A 808 23.88 4.95 -8.92
C GLN A 808 22.81 4.37 -9.85
N VAL A 809 21.77 3.77 -9.25
CA VAL A 809 20.68 3.07 -9.93
C VAL A 809 19.73 4.05 -10.63
N THR A 810 19.29 3.71 -11.84
CA THR A 810 18.27 4.45 -12.59
C THR A 810 17.04 3.64 -12.95
N SER A 811 17.13 2.30 -13.02
CA SER A 811 15.95 1.44 -13.21
C SER A 811 15.91 0.35 -12.14
N TYR A 812 15.20 0.67 -11.06
CA TYR A 812 15.13 -0.14 -9.83
C TYR A 812 14.47 -1.50 -10.02
N TYR A 813 13.60 -1.64 -11.03
CA TYR A 813 12.83 -2.86 -11.31
C TYR A 813 13.43 -3.72 -12.44
N ALA A 814 14.65 -3.44 -12.88
CA ALA A 814 15.34 -4.20 -13.93
C ALA A 814 16.72 -4.67 -13.46
N PRO A 815 17.06 -5.97 -13.56
CA PRO A 815 18.45 -6.38 -13.49
C PRO A 815 19.21 -5.79 -14.68
N THR A 816 20.49 -5.45 -14.48
CA THR A 816 21.30 -4.78 -15.50
C THR A 816 21.39 -5.63 -16.77
N SER A 817 21.07 -5.00 -17.89
CA SER A 817 21.07 -5.62 -19.22
C SER A 817 22.47 -5.99 -19.72
N ARG A 818 23.53 -5.53 -19.04
CA ARG A 818 24.95 -5.86 -19.35
C ARG A 818 25.21 -7.36 -19.44
N PHE A 819 24.49 -8.17 -18.68
CA PHE A 819 24.73 -9.62 -18.58
C PHE A 819 23.61 -10.48 -19.17
N GLY A 820 22.55 -9.90 -19.71
CA GLY A 820 21.50 -10.66 -20.41
C GLY A 820 20.08 -10.21 -20.08
N HIS A 821 19.12 -11.08 -20.40
CA HIS A 821 17.70 -10.87 -20.15
C HIS A 821 17.37 -11.14 -18.66
N PRO A 822 16.30 -10.54 -18.08
CA PRO A 822 15.90 -10.83 -16.71
C PRO A 822 15.69 -12.32 -16.39
N ASP A 823 15.22 -13.12 -17.35
CA ASP A 823 15.09 -14.58 -17.18
C ASP A 823 16.45 -15.29 -17.08
N ASP A 824 17.53 -14.70 -17.60
CA ASP A 824 18.88 -15.20 -17.40
C ASP A 824 19.36 -14.91 -15.96
N PHE A 825 18.95 -13.79 -15.36
CA PHE A 825 19.18 -13.51 -13.94
C PHE A 825 18.36 -14.43 -13.03
N ARG A 826 17.09 -14.73 -13.37
CA ARG A 826 16.31 -15.78 -12.67
C ARG A 826 17.01 -17.13 -12.71
N TYR A 827 17.52 -17.52 -13.88
CA TYR A 827 18.30 -18.74 -14.03
C TYR A 827 19.58 -18.75 -13.17
N PHE A 828 20.23 -17.60 -13.04
CA PHE A 828 21.40 -17.43 -12.17
C PHE A 828 21.07 -17.68 -10.70
N VAL A 829 20.01 -17.06 -10.18
CA VAL A 829 19.57 -17.25 -8.79
C VAL A 829 19.10 -18.68 -8.54
N ASP A 830 18.25 -19.23 -9.42
CA ASP A 830 17.75 -20.60 -9.34
C ASP A 830 18.90 -21.62 -9.30
N ARG A 831 19.97 -21.39 -10.07
CA ARG A 831 21.12 -22.29 -10.09
C ARG A 831 21.94 -22.27 -8.79
N LEU A 832 22.01 -21.12 -8.11
CA LEU A 832 22.62 -20.97 -6.79
C LEU A 832 21.77 -21.66 -5.71
N HIS A 833 20.46 -21.49 -5.73
CA HIS A 833 19.54 -22.18 -4.80
C HIS A 833 19.61 -23.70 -4.96
N GLN A 834 19.64 -24.21 -6.20
CA GLN A 834 19.85 -25.64 -6.47
C GLN A 834 21.22 -26.15 -6.00
N ALA A 835 22.21 -25.27 -5.84
CA ALA A 835 23.51 -25.59 -5.25
C ALA A 835 23.52 -25.45 -3.71
N GLY A 836 22.42 -25.02 -3.10
CA GLY A 836 22.30 -24.78 -1.66
C GLY A 836 23.01 -23.51 -1.20
N VAL A 837 23.04 -22.48 -2.06
CA VAL A 837 23.68 -21.18 -1.80
C VAL A 837 22.64 -20.08 -1.88
N GLY A 838 22.51 -19.29 -0.81
CA GLY A 838 21.58 -18.17 -0.77
C GLY A 838 22.12 -16.94 -1.49
N VAL A 839 21.21 -16.08 -1.94
CA VAL A 839 21.53 -14.86 -2.69
C VAL A 839 21.12 -13.62 -1.89
N ILE A 840 22.12 -12.84 -1.51
CA ILE A 840 21.98 -11.50 -0.93
C ILE A 840 22.19 -10.48 -2.04
N MET A 841 21.40 -9.42 -2.06
CA MET A 841 21.54 -8.34 -3.02
C MET A 841 21.70 -6.99 -2.32
N ASP A 842 22.71 -6.23 -2.74
CA ASP A 842 22.81 -4.82 -2.39
C ASP A 842 21.67 -4.04 -3.03
N TRP A 843 20.89 -3.39 -2.17
CA TRP A 843 19.74 -2.58 -2.51
C TRP A 843 19.99 -1.12 -2.13
N VAL A 844 19.65 -0.20 -3.04
CA VAL A 844 20.10 1.21 -2.97
C VAL A 844 18.92 2.18 -2.83
N PRO A 845 18.19 2.18 -1.69
CA PRO A 845 17.07 3.08 -1.45
C PRO A 845 17.50 4.48 -0.97
N ALA A 846 18.80 4.68 -0.68
CA ALA A 846 19.28 5.91 -0.07
C ALA A 846 19.24 7.11 -1.02
N HIS A 847 19.54 6.89 -2.31
CA HIS A 847 19.66 7.96 -3.30
C HIS A 847 19.57 7.44 -4.74
N PHE A 848 19.47 8.36 -5.70
CA PHE A 848 19.52 8.08 -7.14
C PHE A 848 20.26 9.22 -7.89
N PRO A 849 20.83 8.99 -9.08
CA PRO A 849 21.62 10.00 -9.78
C PRO A 849 20.76 11.08 -10.47
N LYS A 850 21.40 12.19 -10.86
CA LYS A 850 20.75 13.37 -11.49
C LYS A 850 20.50 13.22 -12.99
N ASP A 851 20.63 12.01 -13.53
CA ASP A 851 20.38 11.71 -14.95
C ASP A 851 18.99 12.19 -15.40
N GLU A 852 18.97 13.20 -16.29
CA GLU A 852 17.73 13.86 -16.72
C GLU A 852 16.74 12.93 -17.44
N TRP A 853 17.21 11.79 -17.96
CA TRP A 853 16.40 10.80 -18.64
C TRP A 853 15.78 9.76 -17.69
N ALA A 854 16.10 9.79 -16.39
CA ALA A 854 15.61 8.86 -15.37
C ALA A 854 14.65 9.57 -14.37
N LEU A 855 14.74 9.26 -13.07
CA LEU A 855 13.80 9.74 -12.04
C LEU A 855 13.88 11.25 -11.74
N ALA A 856 15.04 11.87 -11.94
CA ALA A 856 15.27 13.27 -11.57
C ALA A 856 14.27 14.21 -12.25
N ARG A 857 13.47 14.94 -11.46
CA ARG A 857 12.41 15.83 -11.93
C ARG A 857 11.53 15.19 -13.00
N LEU A 858 11.09 13.95 -12.76
CA LEU A 858 10.45 13.08 -13.77
C LEU A 858 9.40 13.83 -14.61
N ASP A 859 8.50 14.56 -13.94
CA ASP A 859 7.39 15.31 -14.57
C ASP A 859 7.64 16.84 -14.69
N GLY A 860 8.89 17.27 -14.52
CA GLY A 860 9.35 18.66 -14.59
C GLY A 860 9.51 19.35 -13.23
N GLN A 861 8.97 18.76 -12.16
CA GLN A 861 9.11 19.20 -10.77
C GLN A 861 9.80 18.10 -9.93
N PRO A 862 10.37 18.43 -8.75
CA PRO A 862 10.76 17.41 -7.78
C PRO A 862 9.60 16.45 -7.49
N LEU A 863 9.78 15.16 -7.79
CA LEU A 863 8.72 14.15 -7.69
C LEU A 863 9.14 12.98 -6.80
N TYR A 864 10.23 12.30 -7.19
CA TYR A 864 10.81 11.22 -6.42
C TYR A 864 11.78 11.77 -5.36
N GLU A 865 12.45 12.86 -5.67
CA GLU A 865 13.33 13.59 -4.77
C GLU A 865 12.57 14.59 -3.90
N HIS A 866 13.06 14.81 -2.67
CA HIS A 866 12.47 15.81 -1.79
C HIS A 866 12.65 17.23 -2.36
N PRO A 867 11.60 18.08 -2.37
CA PRO A 867 11.64 19.39 -3.04
C PRO A 867 12.58 20.41 -2.39
N ASP A 868 12.87 20.29 -1.10
CA ASP A 868 13.92 21.06 -0.43
C ASP A 868 15.30 20.43 -0.67
N PRO A 869 16.24 21.09 -1.36
CA PRO A 869 17.57 20.55 -1.64
C PRO A 869 18.40 20.23 -0.40
N ARG A 870 18.13 20.87 0.74
CA ARG A 870 18.81 20.58 2.01
C ARG A 870 18.48 19.19 2.56
N ARG A 871 17.36 18.61 2.14
CA ARG A 871 16.95 17.23 2.43
C ARG A 871 17.10 16.32 1.20
N GLY A 872 16.83 16.86 0.01
CA GLY A 872 16.72 16.14 -1.26
C GLY A 872 18.00 15.94 -2.06
N GLU A 873 19.16 16.39 -1.59
CA GLU A 873 20.45 16.17 -2.27
C GLU A 873 21.56 15.71 -1.32
N HIS A 874 22.41 14.80 -1.79
CA HIS A 874 23.70 14.52 -1.17
C HIS A 874 24.79 15.34 -1.87
N PRO A 875 25.31 16.42 -1.25
CA PRO A 875 26.17 17.39 -1.93
C PRO A 875 27.52 16.81 -2.35
N ASP A 876 28.14 15.96 -1.52
CA ASP A 876 29.45 15.35 -1.82
C ASP A 876 29.36 14.27 -2.91
N TRP A 877 28.20 13.65 -3.09
CA TRP A 877 27.98 12.59 -4.08
C TRP A 877 27.39 13.12 -5.40
N GLY A 878 26.77 14.30 -5.37
CA GLY A 878 26.06 14.86 -6.51
C GLY A 878 24.78 14.11 -6.88
N THR A 879 24.18 13.37 -5.94
CA THR A 879 22.96 12.56 -6.13
C THR A 879 21.74 13.17 -5.44
N LEU A 880 20.55 12.65 -5.74
CA LEU A 880 19.27 13.06 -5.17
C LEU A 880 18.80 12.04 -4.12
N VAL A 881 18.16 12.53 -3.07
CA VAL A 881 17.59 11.72 -1.98
C VAL A 881 16.09 11.61 -2.17
N PHE A 882 15.56 10.39 -2.01
CA PHE A 882 14.13 10.13 -2.13
C PHE A 882 13.31 10.89 -1.08
N ASP A 883 12.11 11.32 -1.46
CA ASP A 883 11.11 11.86 -0.54
C ASP A 883 10.36 10.73 0.18
N PHE A 884 10.97 10.18 1.23
CA PHE A 884 10.38 9.07 2.01
C PHE A 884 9.02 9.41 2.64
N GLY A 885 8.70 10.70 2.82
CA GLY A 885 7.42 11.16 3.36
C GLY A 885 6.27 11.08 2.36
N ARG A 886 6.57 10.96 1.06
CA ARG A 886 5.57 10.91 0.01
C ARG A 886 5.10 9.48 -0.25
N ASN A 887 3.79 9.25 -0.13
CA ASN A 887 3.17 7.93 -0.22
C ASN A 887 3.59 7.12 -1.44
N GLU A 888 3.52 7.69 -2.64
CA GLU A 888 3.81 6.95 -3.87
C GLU A 888 5.31 6.65 -4.04
N VAL A 889 6.19 7.52 -3.49
CA VAL A 889 7.65 7.32 -3.48
C VAL A 889 8.03 6.23 -2.48
N ARG A 890 7.47 6.30 -1.27
CA ARG A 890 7.61 5.24 -0.26
C ARG A 890 7.15 3.89 -0.82
N ASN A 891 5.97 3.86 -1.45
CA ASN A 891 5.43 2.66 -2.06
C ASN A 891 6.26 2.14 -3.23
N PHE A 892 6.85 3.03 -4.04
CA PHE A 892 7.80 2.64 -5.10
C PHE A 892 8.99 1.87 -4.53
N LEU A 893 9.53 2.29 -3.38
CA LEU A 893 10.68 1.64 -2.74
C LEU A 893 10.28 0.36 -2.00
N VAL A 894 9.20 0.39 -1.20
CA VAL A 894 8.72 -0.81 -0.47
C VAL A 894 8.36 -1.92 -1.46
N ALA A 895 7.59 -1.60 -2.50
CA ALA A 895 7.27 -2.57 -3.55
C ALA A 895 8.52 -2.99 -4.34
N ASN A 896 9.58 -2.18 -4.42
CA ASN A 896 10.82 -2.60 -5.09
C ASN A 896 11.58 -3.66 -4.30
N ALA A 897 11.65 -3.54 -2.98
CA ALA A 897 12.25 -4.57 -2.15
C ALA A 897 11.49 -5.91 -2.28
N LEU A 898 10.16 -5.87 -2.20
CA LEU A 898 9.31 -7.05 -2.40
C LEU A 898 9.45 -7.62 -3.81
N TYR A 899 9.59 -6.78 -4.84
CA TYR A 899 9.77 -7.20 -6.23
C TYR A 899 10.98 -8.13 -6.41
N TRP A 900 12.12 -7.83 -5.77
CA TRP A 900 13.31 -8.68 -5.84
C TRP A 900 13.10 -10.03 -5.14
N MET A 901 12.34 -10.05 -4.04
CA MET A 901 12.01 -11.28 -3.32
C MET A 901 10.98 -12.14 -4.08
N ASP A 902 9.94 -11.52 -4.65
CA ASP A 902 8.87 -12.20 -5.38
C ASP A 902 9.28 -12.67 -6.78
N GLU A 903 9.89 -11.78 -7.57
CA GLU A 903 10.08 -12.05 -9.01
C GLU A 903 11.45 -12.65 -9.33
N PHE A 904 12.39 -12.58 -8.39
CA PHE A 904 13.75 -13.09 -8.52
C PHE A 904 14.20 -14.00 -7.37
N HIS A 905 13.36 -14.25 -6.37
CA HIS A 905 13.63 -15.13 -5.23
C HIS A 905 14.85 -14.74 -4.38
N ILE A 906 15.24 -13.46 -4.36
CA ILE A 906 16.35 -12.99 -3.51
C ILE A 906 16.07 -13.33 -2.03
N ASP A 907 17.09 -13.83 -1.33
CA ASP A 907 16.98 -14.32 0.06
C ASP A 907 17.25 -13.23 1.11
N ALA A 908 17.98 -12.19 0.74
CA ALA A 908 18.27 -11.09 1.64
C ALA A 908 18.60 -9.81 0.88
N LEU A 909 18.30 -8.66 1.49
CA LEU A 909 18.71 -7.36 0.98
C LEU A 909 19.69 -6.70 1.94
N ARG A 910 20.78 -6.17 1.40
CA ARG A 910 21.75 -5.34 2.13
C ARG A 910 21.59 -3.88 1.72
N VAL A 911 21.39 -2.99 2.69
CA VAL A 911 21.23 -1.55 2.47
C VAL A 911 22.53 -0.85 2.82
N ASP A 912 23.14 -0.25 1.80
CA ASP A 912 24.33 0.61 1.93
C ASP A 912 23.98 1.97 2.54
N ALA A 913 24.94 2.53 3.28
CA ALA A 913 24.94 3.89 3.78
C ALA A 913 23.65 4.30 4.49
N VAL A 914 23.10 3.45 5.36
CA VAL A 914 21.85 3.73 6.11
C VAL A 914 21.94 5.04 6.89
N ALA A 915 23.13 5.40 7.37
CA ALA A 915 23.38 6.69 8.01
C ALA A 915 23.03 7.90 7.11
N SER A 916 23.20 7.79 5.80
CA SER A 916 22.85 8.88 4.86
C SER A 916 21.34 9.12 4.78
N MET A 917 20.55 8.09 5.10
CA MET A 917 19.09 8.16 5.18
C MET A 917 18.63 8.69 6.54
N LEU A 918 19.23 8.19 7.62
CA LEU A 918 18.82 8.45 9.00
C LEU A 918 19.05 9.90 9.45
N TYR A 919 19.97 10.63 8.82
CA TYR A 919 20.41 11.93 9.29
C TYR A 919 20.23 13.06 8.28
N LEU A 920 19.53 14.11 8.70
CA LEU A 920 19.33 15.35 7.94
C LEU A 920 20.63 16.15 7.82
N ASP A 921 21.60 15.97 8.72
CA ASP A 921 22.91 16.63 8.70
C ASP A 921 24.02 15.81 7.99
N TYR A 922 23.70 14.64 7.43
CA TYR A 922 24.69 13.77 6.79
C TYR A 922 25.43 14.48 5.65
N SER A 923 26.76 14.59 5.76
CA SER A 923 27.63 15.21 4.74
C SER A 923 27.23 16.67 4.41
N ARG A 924 26.68 17.41 5.39
CA ARG A 924 26.27 18.81 5.23
C ARG A 924 26.96 19.71 6.26
N GLU A 925 27.39 20.89 5.82
CA GLU A 925 27.96 21.91 6.72
C GLU A 925 26.89 22.53 7.64
N ASP A 926 27.33 23.17 8.73
CA ASP A 926 26.45 23.91 9.63
C ASP A 926 25.66 25.00 8.88
N GLY A 927 24.33 24.98 9.01
CA GLY A 927 23.41 25.84 8.27
C GLY A 927 23.03 25.32 6.87
N GLY A 928 23.61 24.20 6.43
CA GLY A 928 23.27 23.48 5.20
C GLY A 928 22.15 22.43 5.35
N TRP A 929 21.56 22.30 6.54
CA TRP A 929 20.48 21.36 6.86
C TRP A 929 19.45 22.00 7.82
N GLU A 930 18.28 21.38 7.96
CA GLU A 930 17.24 21.77 8.93
C GLU A 930 16.90 20.60 9.85
N ALA A 931 16.63 20.91 11.11
CA ALA A 931 16.19 19.93 12.09
C ALA A 931 14.77 19.43 11.81
N ASN A 932 14.47 18.23 12.30
CA ASN A 932 13.13 17.67 12.27
C ASN A 932 12.16 18.45 13.18
N ILE A 933 10.88 18.06 13.15
CA ILE A 933 9.80 18.71 13.93
C ILE A 933 10.03 18.71 15.45
N HIS A 934 10.93 17.87 15.96
CA HIS A 934 11.30 17.78 17.38
C HIS A 934 12.64 18.47 17.69
N GLY A 935 13.28 19.12 16.71
CA GLY A 935 14.56 19.81 16.87
C GLY A 935 15.79 18.88 16.78
N GLY A 936 15.60 17.60 16.44
CA GLY A 936 16.67 16.64 16.22
C GLY A 936 17.18 16.60 14.78
N ARG A 937 18.26 15.86 14.56
CA ARG A 937 18.86 15.65 13.22
C ARG A 937 18.33 14.41 12.51
N GLU A 938 17.54 13.61 13.21
CA GLU A 938 16.99 12.35 12.73
C GLU A 938 15.94 12.61 11.64
N ASN A 939 16.05 11.89 10.53
CA ASN A 939 15.10 11.95 9.44
C ASN A 939 13.94 10.98 9.71
N LEU A 940 12.88 11.49 10.34
CA LEU A 940 11.76 10.68 10.84
C LEU A 940 11.04 9.91 9.73
N GLU A 941 10.93 10.50 8.54
CA GLU A 941 10.32 9.88 7.38
C GLU A 941 11.13 8.69 6.86
N ALA A 942 12.47 8.79 6.88
CA ALA A 942 13.34 7.67 6.51
C ALA A 942 13.31 6.55 7.56
N ILE A 943 13.27 6.90 8.86
CA ILE A 943 13.12 5.92 9.94
C ILE A 943 11.81 5.15 9.79
N ALA A 944 10.69 5.86 9.61
CA ALA A 944 9.38 5.24 9.42
C ALA A 944 9.34 4.36 8.16
N PHE A 945 9.97 4.80 7.06
CA PHE A 945 10.11 3.99 5.85
C PHE A 945 10.89 2.69 6.11
N LEU A 946 12.04 2.74 6.78
CA LEU A 946 12.85 1.55 7.06
C LEU A 946 12.10 0.56 7.97
N GLN A 947 11.34 1.07 8.94
CA GLN A 947 10.48 0.25 9.80
C GLN A 947 9.36 -0.43 8.99
N GLU A 948 8.65 0.33 8.15
CA GLU A 948 7.59 -0.21 7.27
C GLU A 948 8.15 -1.27 6.31
N LEU A 949 9.30 -0.98 5.70
CA LEU A 949 10.00 -1.87 4.78
C LEU A 949 10.34 -3.20 5.45
N ASN A 950 11.06 -3.17 6.57
CA ASN A 950 11.52 -4.39 7.24
C ASN A 950 10.33 -5.21 7.74
N ALA A 951 9.35 -4.57 8.41
CA ALA A 951 8.16 -5.26 8.89
C ALA A 951 7.37 -5.92 7.74
N THR A 952 7.26 -5.25 6.59
CA THR A 952 6.56 -5.79 5.42
C THR A 952 7.34 -6.94 4.77
N ALA A 953 8.66 -6.80 4.62
CA ALA A 953 9.52 -7.83 4.03
C ALA A 953 9.48 -9.14 4.83
N TYR A 954 9.68 -9.08 6.15
CA TYR A 954 9.63 -10.28 7.01
C TYR A 954 8.24 -10.91 7.07
N ARG A 955 7.18 -10.09 7.04
CA ARG A 955 5.79 -10.59 7.03
C ARG A 955 5.45 -11.33 5.74
N GLN A 956 5.88 -10.82 4.58
CA GLN A 956 5.57 -11.42 3.28
C GLN A 956 6.52 -12.57 2.93
N HIS A 957 7.78 -12.52 3.39
CA HIS A 957 8.81 -13.50 3.06
C HIS A 957 9.52 -14.01 4.33
N PRO A 958 8.92 -14.96 5.07
CA PRO A 958 9.57 -15.59 6.21
C PRO A 958 10.93 -16.22 5.83
N GLY A 959 11.90 -16.11 6.74
CA GLY A 959 13.24 -16.70 6.58
C GLY A 959 14.21 -15.92 5.69
N ILE A 960 13.84 -14.72 5.22
CA ILE A 960 14.78 -13.77 4.59
C ILE A 960 15.64 -13.07 5.65
N ALA A 961 16.69 -12.36 5.22
CA ALA A 961 17.41 -11.43 6.10
C ALA A 961 17.45 -10.01 5.51
N MET A 962 17.37 -9.01 6.38
CA MET A 962 17.61 -7.61 6.03
C MET A 962 18.90 -7.15 6.72
N ILE A 963 19.85 -6.62 5.95
CA ILE A 963 21.20 -6.29 6.44
C ILE A 963 21.45 -4.79 6.28
N ALA A 964 21.94 -4.13 7.32
CA ALA A 964 22.27 -2.70 7.29
C ALA A 964 23.79 -2.45 7.38
N GLU A 965 24.27 -1.51 6.57
CA GLU A 965 25.51 -0.79 6.87
C GLU A 965 25.18 0.57 7.48
N GLU A 966 25.47 0.71 8.77
CA GLU A 966 25.21 1.92 9.55
C GLU A 966 26.45 2.24 10.40
N SER A 967 27.02 3.43 10.19
CA SER A 967 28.38 3.80 10.62
C SER A 967 28.45 4.89 11.71
N THR A 968 27.32 5.27 12.32
CA THR A 968 27.24 6.36 13.32
C THR A 968 26.79 5.91 14.72
N ALA A 969 26.71 4.59 14.95
CA ALA A 969 26.27 3.97 16.20
C ALA A 969 24.81 4.30 16.55
N PHE A 970 23.93 4.37 15.54
CA PHE A 970 22.49 4.45 15.76
C PHE A 970 22.04 3.22 16.59
N PRO A 971 21.24 3.40 17.66
CA PRO A 971 20.82 2.30 18.52
C PRO A 971 19.65 1.51 17.92
N GLY A 972 19.62 0.20 18.15
CA GLY A 972 18.48 -0.64 17.81
C GLY A 972 18.30 -0.83 16.31
N VAL A 973 19.41 -0.85 15.55
CA VAL A 973 19.36 -1.10 14.10
C VAL A 973 18.77 -2.48 13.82
N THR A 974 19.17 -3.47 14.61
CA THR A 974 18.73 -4.87 14.50
C THR A 974 17.64 -5.27 15.50
N SER A 975 17.04 -4.29 16.18
CA SER A 975 15.93 -4.52 17.10
C SER A 975 14.58 -4.43 16.38
N ASP A 976 13.57 -5.12 16.93
CA ASP A 976 12.20 -5.15 16.39
C ASP A 976 11.58 -3.75 16.26
N THR A 977 10.75 -3.58 15.22
CA THR A 977 10.07 -2.31 14.93
C THR A 977 9.07 -1.92 16.02
N ASP A 978 8.42 -2.90 16.66
CA ASP A 978 7.43 -2.67 17.73
C ASP A 978 8.07 -2.05 18.98
N GLY A 979 9.37 -2.30 19.19
CA GLY A 979 10.18 -1.71 20.26
C GLY A 979 10.87 -0.39 19.87
N GLY A 980 10.57 0.17 18.69
CA GLY A 980 11.20 1.37 18.16
C GLY A 980 12.54 1.16 17.44
N GLY A 981 12.94 -0.10 17.20
CA GLY A 981 14.10 -0.41 16.37
C GLY A 981 13.84 -0.18 14.88
N LEU A 982 14.88 -0.29 14.05
CA LEU A 982 14.75 -0.18 12.60
C LEU A 982 14.25 -1.48 11.93
N GLY A 983 14.31 -2.61 12.64
CA GLY A 983 13.84 -3.90 12.15
C GLY A 983 14.80 -4.64 11.23
N PHE A 984 16.07 -4.23 11.08
CA PHE A 984 17.03 -5.05 10.34
C PHE A 984 17.33 -6.35 11.10
N GLY A 985 17.75 -7.38 10.40
CA GLY A 985 18.14 -8.64 11.02
C GLY A 985 19.63 -8.72 11.36
N LEU A 986 20.46 -8.03 10.57
CA LEU A 986 21.91 -7.97 10.76
C LEU A 986 22.44 -6.54 10.51
N LYS A 987 23.56 -6.22 11.15
CA LYS A 987 24.31 -4.97 10.94
C LYS A 987 25.77 -5.28 10.65
N TRP A 988 26.36 -4.61 9.67
CA TRP A 988 27.80 -4.65 9.46
C TRP A 988 28.57 -4.06 10.66
N ASN A 989 29.51 -4.83 11.20
CA ASN A 989 30.37 -4.38 12.30
C ASN A 989 31.57 -3.58 11.77
N MET A 990 31.31 -2.32 11.40
CA MET A 990 32.35 -1.42 10.89
C MET A 990 33.45 -1.12 11.91
N GLY A 991 33.11 -1.13 13.21
CA GLY A 991 34.08 -0.95 14.29
C GLY A 991 35.08 -2.10 14.37
N TRP A 992 34.60 -3.36 14.38
CA TRP A 992 35.46 -4.55 14.32
C TRP A 992 36.33 -4.55 13.06
N MET A 993 35.76 -4.22 11.90
CA MET A 993 36.50 -4.21 10.63
C MET A 993 37.68 -3.22 10.72
N HIS A 994 37.42 -1.98 11.14
CA HIS A 994 38.45 -0.97 11.24
C HIS A 994 39.54 -1.34 12.25
N ASP A 995 39.15 -1.67 13.49
CA ASP A 995 40.10 -1.95 14.57
C ASP A 995 40.98 -3.17 14.25
N SER A 996 40.38 -4.23 13.71
CA SER A 996 41.09 -5.47 13.41
C SER A 996 42.03 -5.34 12.21
N LEU A 997 41.64 -4.61 11.15
CA LEU A 997 42.51 -4.31 10.02
C LEU A 997 43.68 -3.39 10.41
N GLU A 998 43.44 -2.38 11.23
CA GLU A 998 44.51 -1.53 11.76
C GLU A 998 45.50 -2.33 12.61
N TYR A 999 45.01 -3.21 13.48
CA TYR A 999 45.87 -4.10 14.27
C TYR A 999 46.74 -5.01 13.38
N MET A 1000 46.16 -5.55 12.31
CA MET A 1000 46.89 -6.42 11.38
C MET A 1000 47.87 -5.65 10.48
N ALA A 1001 47.62 -4.37 10.20
CA ALA A 1001 48.54 -3.52 9.45
C ALA A 1001 49.82 -3.14 10.24
N GLU A 1002 49.76 -3.17 11.57
CA GLU A 1002 50.94 -2.92 12.41
C GLU A 1002 52.00 -4.02 12.26
N ASP A 1003 53.28 -3.61 12.23
CA ASP A 1003 54.40 -4.54 12.32
C ASP A 1003 54.22 -5.42 13.57
N PRO A 1004 54.40 -6.76 13.49
CA PRO A 1004 54.20 -7.64 14.63
C PRO A 1004 54.91 -7.20 15.91
N ILE A 1005 56.05 -6.52 15.84
CA ILE A 1005 56.75 -6.02 17.04
C ILE A 1005 56.00 -4.87 17.76
N HIS A 1006 55.13 -4.14 17.05
CA HIS A 1006 54.36 -3.02 17.61
C HIS A 1006 52.96 -3.41 18.08
N ARG A 1007 52.45 -4.58 17.67
CA ARG A 1007 51.10 -5.07 18.01
C ARG A 1007 50.80 -5.08 19.51
N SER A 1008 51.82 -5.27 20.36
CA SER A 1008 51.65 -5.22 21.81
C SER A 1008 51.10 -3.88 22.32
N TYR A 1009 51.39 -2.78 21.62
CA TYR A 1009 50.87 -1.44 21.97
C TYR A 1009 49.41 -1.24 21.54
N HIS A 1010 48.93 -2.08 20.63
CA HIS A 1010 47.63 -1.96 19.98
C HIS A 1010 46.71 -3.16 20.26
N HIS A 1011 47.07 -4.04 21.20
CA HIS A 1011 46.32 -5.27 21.49
C HIS A 1011 44.85 -5.02 21.86
N HIS A 1012 44.52 -3.85 22.40
CA HIS A 1012 43.12 -3.48 22.64
C HIS A 1012 42.27 -3.41 21.36
N LYS A 1013 42.85 -3.08 20.21
CA LYS A 1013 42.10 -2.98 18.94
C LYS A 1013 41.50 -4.34 18.52
N ILE A 1014 42.26 -5.43 18.68
CA ILE A 1014 41.78 -6.77 18.28
C ILE A 1014 40.78 -7.38 19.29
N THR A 1015 40.63 -6.80 20.49
CA THR A 1015 39.74 -7.30 21.55
C THR A 1015 38.53 -6.41 21.83
N PHE A 1016 38.57 -5.13 21.45
CA PHE A 1016 37.58 -4.12 21.85
C PHE A 1016 36.17 -4.36 21.28
N SER A 1017 36.04 -4.97 20.09
CA SER A 1017 34.75 -5.33 19.49
C SER A 1017 33.86 -6.15 20.44
N MET A 1018 34.46 -6.99 21.29
CA MET A 1018 33.73 -7.82 22.24
C MET A 1018 33.04 -7.02 23.36
N ALA A 1019 33.41 -5.75 23.56
CA ALA A 1019 32.73 -4.88 24.51
C ALA A 1019 31.30 -4.51 24.07
N TYR A 1020 31.02 -4.60 22.77
CA TYR A 1020 29.70 -4.27 22.19
C TYR A 1020 29.17 -5.33 21.21
N ALA A 1021 29.84 -6.48 21.04
CA ALA A 1021 29.46 -7.51 20.06
C ALA A 1021 28.03 -8.08 20.22
N TYR A 1022 27.35 -7.80 21.34
CA TYR A 1022 25.99 -8.26 21.63
C TYR A 1022 24.97 -7.12 21.72
N THR A 1023 25.33 -5.90 21.29
CA THR A 1023 24.37 -4.79 21.23
C THR A 1023 23.51 -4.84 19.97
N GLU A 1024 23.96 -5.55 18.95
CA GLU A 1024 23.30 -5.74 17.66
C GLU A 1024 23.67 -7.14 17.13
N ASN A 1025 22.91 -7.66 16.17
CA ASN A 1025 23.25 -8.88 15.46
C ASN A 1025 24.28 -8.56 14.36
N PHE A 1026 25.55 -8.90 14.58
CA PHE A 1026 26.62 -8.43 13.70
C PHE A 1026 26.98 -9.42 12.57
N LEU A 1027 27.25 -8.84 11.40
CA LEU A 1027 28.02 -9.43 10.31
C LEU A 1027 29.39 -8.73 10.27
N LEU A 1028 30.47 -9.48 10.09
CA LEU A 1028 31.87 -9.04 10.11
C LEU A 1028 32.39 -8.86 8.68
N PRO A 1029 32.38 -7.64 8.10
CA PRO A 1029 32.69 -7.45 6.69
C PRO A 1029 34.17 -7.19 6.43
N ILE A 1030 34.72 -7.84 5.40
CA ILE A 1030 35.89 -7.39 4.64
C ILE A 1030 35.43 -7.17 3.21
N SER A 1031 34.76 -6.04 2.99
CA SER A 1031 34.02 -5.75 1.76
C SER A 1031 34.89 -5.12 0.66
N HIS A 1032 34.26 -4.90 -0.49
CA HIS A 1032 34.87 -4.24 -1.65
C HIS A 1032 35.49 -2.87 -1.32
N ASP A 1033 34.85 -2.08 -0.43
CA ASP A 1033 35.30 -0.76 -0.01
C ASP A 1033 36.66 -0.78 0.70
N GLU A 1034 37.04 -1.92 1.27
CA GLU A 1034 38.29 -2.10 1.99
C GLU A 1034 39.46 -2.53 1.12
N VAL A 1035 39.26 -2.72 -0.19
CA VAL A 1035 40.34 -3.16 -1.09
C VAL A 1035 40.51 -2.27 -2.33
N VAL A 1036 40.19 -0.97 -2.17
CA VAL A 1036 40.21 0.06 -3.23
C VAL A 1036 40.78 1.40 -2.73
N HIS A 1037 40.86 2.38 -3.63
CA HIS A 1037 41.13 3.80 -3.35
C HIS A 1037 42.43 4.06 -2.56
N GLY A 1038 43.46 3.25 -2.77
CA GLY A 1038 44.75 3.41 -2.10
C GLY A 1038 44.82 2.76 -0.71
N LYS A 1039 43.75 2.09 -0.26
CA LYS A 1039 43.75 1.33 1.00
C LYS A 1039 44.54 0.02 0.90
N GLY A 1040 44.88 -0.43 -0.31
CA GLY A 1040 45.54 -1.71 -0.59
C GLY A 1040 44.62 -2.92 -0.48
N SER A 1041 44.97 -4.02 -1.17
CA SER A 1041 44.31 -5.32 -0.95
C SER A 1041 44.59 -5.82 0.47
N LEU A 1042 43.79 -6.79 0.97
CA LEU A 1042 44.02 -7.40 2.28
C LEU A 1042 45.47 -7.89 2.43
N LEU A 1043 46.04 -8.49 1.38
CA LEU A 1043 47.43 -8.95 1.38
C LEU A 1043 48.44 -7.80 1.53
N ARG A 1044 48.20 -6.67 0.86
CA ARG A 1044 49.11 -5.51 0.87
C ARG A 1044 49.04 -4.70 2.14
N ARG A 1045 47.94 -4.82 2.91
CA ARG A 1045 47.85 -4.28 4.27
C ARG A 1045 48.75 -5.02 5.26
N MET A 1046 49.04 -6.30 5.01
CA MET A 1046 49.89 -7.10 5.90
C MET A 1046 51.38 -6.69 5.78
N PRO A 1047 52.11 -6.48 6.89
CA PRO A 1047 53.53 -6.14 6.87
C PRO A 1047 54.42 -7.39 6.68
N GLY A 1048 55.66 -7.17 6.23
CA GLY A 1048 56.68 -8.21 6.09
C GLY A 1048 56.90 -8.71 4.67
N ASP A 1049 57.66 -9.80 4.53
CA ASP A 1049 57.86 -10.47 3.24
C ASP A 1049 56.60 -11.23 2.80
N ARG A 1050 56.60 -11.72 1.56
CA ARG A 1050 55.41 -12.37 0.97
C ARG A 1050 54.90 -13.56 1.80
N TRP A 1051 55.80 -14.35 2.40
CA TRP A 1051 55.38 -15.49 3.21
C TRP A 1051 54.66 -15.02 4.47
N ARG A 1052 55.22 -14.02 5.18
CA ARG A 1052 54.58 -13.41 6.36
C ARG A 1052 53.26 -12.73 6.02
N GLN A 1053 53.16 -12.07 4.87
CA GLN A 1053 51.91 -11.46 4.41
C GLN A 1053 50.81 -12.50 4.23
N LEU A 1054 51.10 -13.59 3.51
CA LEU A 1054 50.14 -14.67 3.28
C LEU A 1054 49.77 -15.41 4.58
N ALA A 1055 50.74 -15.64 5.48
CA ALA A 1055 50.48 -16.22 6.79
C ALA A 1055 49.50 -15.35 7.60
N GLN A 1056 49.70 -14.03 7.59
CA GLN A 1056 48.80 -13.08 8.27
C GLN A 1056 47.40 -13.05 7.66
N VAL A 1057 47.26 -13.13 6.33
CA VAL A 1057 45.93 -13.27 5.71
C VAL A 1057 45.23 -14.53 6.22
N ARG A 1058 45.90 -15.68 6.22
CA ARG A 1058 45.30 -16.92 6.74
C ARG A 1058 44.91 -16.82 8.21
N ALA A 1059 45.80 -16.28 9.05
CA ALA A 1059 45.54 -16.10 10.48
C ALA A 1059 44.40 -15.12 10.74
N TYR A 1060 44.34 -14.02 9.99
CA TYR A 1060 43.29 -13.02 10.12
C TYR A 1060 41.92 -13.58 9.72
N LEU A 1061 41.84 -14.29 8.59
CA LEU A 1061 40.59 -14.91 8.14
C LEU A 1061 40.14 -16.02 9.09
N ALA A 1062 41.07 -16.81 9.66
CA ALA A 1062 40.71 -17.75 10.73
C ALA A 1062 40.16 -16.99 11.95
N PHE A 1063 40.83 -15.94 12.41
CA PHE A 1063 40.30 -15.14 13.51
C PHE A 1063 38.90 -14.56 13.22
N GLN A 1064 38.65 -14.04 12.02
CA GLN A 1064 37.33 -13.56 11.59
C GLN A 1064 36.27 -14.68 11.69
N TRP A 1065 36.56 -15.88 11.20
CA TRP A 1065 35.62 -17.01 11.24
C TRP A 1065 35.34 -17.54 12.65
N ALA A 1066 36.28 -17.35 13.59
CA ALA A 1066 36.08 -17.75 14.99
C ALA A 1066 35.47 -16.64 15.86
N HIS A 1067 35.57 -15.36 15.46
CA HIS A 1067 34.98 -14.25 16.18
C HIS A 1067 33.44 -14.30 16.10
N PRO A 1068 32.69 -13.96 17.18
CA PRO A 1068 31.23 -13.88 17.11
C PRO A 1068 30.73 -12.92 16.03
N GLY A 1069 29.72 -13.35 15.27
CA GLY A 1069 29.11 -12.62 14.16
C GLY A 1069 29.28 -13.33 12.81
N LYS A 1070 28.35 -13.11 11.89
CA LYS A 1070 28.35 -13.72 10.53
C LYS A 1070 29.53 -13.22 9.70
N GLN A 1071 29.97 -13.94 8.67
CA GLN A 1071 31.20 -13.58 7.94
C GLN A 1071 30.91 -13.10 6.52
N LEU A 1072 31.66 -12.08 6.09
CA LEU A 1072 31.68 -11.63 4.70
C LEU A 1072 33.10 -11.30 4.26
N ILE A 1073 33.49 -11.82 3.09
CA ILE A 1073 34.69 -11.38 2.39
C ILE A 1073 34.40 -11.09 0.91
N PHE A 1074 35.06 -10.05 0.39
CA PHE A 1074 34.97 -9.70 -1.01
C PHE A 1074 35.85 -10.56 -1.90
N MET A 1075 35.36 -10.84 -3.11
CA MET A 1075 36.08 -11.56 -4.14
C MET A 1075 37.52 -11.05 -4.37
N GLY A 1076 38.46 -11.97 -4.51
CA GLY A 1076 39.90 -11.70 -4.56
C GLY A 1076 40.58 -11.85 -3.20
N THR A 1077 39.86 -11.66 -2.09
CA THR A 1077 40.40 -11.82 -0.74
C THR A 1077 40.75 -13.28 -0.43
N GLU A 1078 39.94 -14.22 -0.92
CA GLU A 1078 40.04 -15.65 -0.62
C GLU A 1078 41.29 -16.32 -1.18
N PHE A 1079 41.92 -15.75 -2.20
CA PHE A 1079 43.23 -16.20 -2.70
C PHE A 1079 44.31 -15.13 -2.51
N ALA A 1080 44.05 -14.14 -1.66
CA ALA A 1080 44.97 -13.04 -1.33
C ALA A 1080 45.48 -12.33 -2.59
N GLN A 1081 44.58 -11.71 -3.36
CA GLN A 1081 44.96 -10.90 -4.51
C GLN A 1081 45.98 -9.82 -4.13
N GLU A 1082 46.95 -9.58 -5.02
CA GLU A 1082 48.00 -8.60 -4.77
C GLU A 1082 47.58 -7.15 -5.04
N GLY A 1083 46.90 -6.90 -6.15
CA GLY A 1083 46.40 -5.59 -6.51
C GLY A 1083 45.11 -5.24 -5.77
N GLU A 1084 44.84 -3.95 -5.63
CA GLU A 1084 43.50 -3.48 -5.31
C GLU A 1084 42.49 -3.99 -6.34
N TRP A 1085 41.23 -4.11 -5.93
CA TRP A 1085 40.17 -4.44 -6.86
C TRP A 1085 40.05 -3.34 -7.92
N SER A 1086 39.83 -3.76 -9.17
CA SER A 1086 39.56 -2.88 -10.30
C SER A 1086 38.39 -3.44 -11.10
N GLU A 1087 37.27 -2.73 -11.11
CA GLU A 1087 36.08 -3.12 -11.88
C GLU A 1087 36.38 -3.32 -13.37
N GLN A 1088 37.33 -2.54 -13.92
CA GLN A 1088 37.67 -2.57 -15.35
C GLN A 1088 38.53 -3.76 -15.77
N HIS A 1089 39.42 -4.22 -14.88
CA HIS A 1089 40.39 -5.26 -15.19
C HIS A 1089 39.91 -6.65 -14.75
N GLY A 1090 39.06 -6.69 -13.73
CA GLY A 1090 38.65 -7.90 -13.04
C GLY A 1090 39.72 -8.49 -12.13
N LEU A 1091 39.46 -9.69 -11.61
CA LEU A 1091 40.34 -10.37 -10.64
C LEU A 1091 41.57 -11.01 -11.27
N ASP A 1092 42.67 -11.05 -10.51
CA ASP A 1092 43.96 -11.66 -10.88
C ASP A 1092 43.94 -13.20 -10.74
N TRP A 1093 43.04 -13.89 -11.44
CA TRP A 1093 42.87 -15.36 -11.32
C TRP A 1093 44.15 -16.18 -11.52
N TRP A 1094 45.08 -15.70 -12.33
CA TRP A 1094 46.36 -16.35 -12.59
C TRP A 1094 47.23 -16.51 -11.32
N VAL A 1095 47.03 -15.66 -10.30
CA VAL A 1095 47.73 -15.73 -9.03
C VAL A 1095 47.26 -16.92 -8.20
N ALA A 1096 45.96 -17.27 -8.28
CA ALA A 1096 45.36 -18.38 -7.54
C ALA A 1096 45.93 -19.76 -7.93
N ASP A 1097 46.57 -19.88 -9.10
CA ASP A 1097 47.26 -21.09 -9.55
C ASP A 1097 48.65 -21.28 -8.92
N THR A 1098 49.18 -20.26 -8.24
CA THR A 1098 50.45 -20.37 -7.52
C THR A 1098 50.24 -21.09 -6.19
N HIS A 1099 51.17 -21.96 -5.81
CA HIS A 1099 51.07 -22.77 -4.58
C HIS A 1099 50.74 -21.95 -3.33
N GLN A 1100 51.33 -20.76 -3.21
CA GLN A 1100 51.24 -19.92 -2.02
C GLN A 1100 49.85 -19.28 -1.87
N HIS A 1101 49.29 -18.75 -2.95
CA HIS A 1101 47.95 -18.14 -2.96
C HIS A 1101 46.84 -19.20 -2.98
N ARG A 1102 47.07 -20.33 -3.66
CA ARG A 1102 46.22 -21.52 -3.56
C ARG A 1102 46.12 -22.01 -2.12
N GLY A 1103 47.20 -21.91 -1.34
CA GLY A 1103 47.21 -22.22 0.09
C GLY A 1103 46.19 -21.40 0.89
N VAL A 1104 46.09 -20.08 0.63
CA VAL A 1104 45.06 -19.21 1.25
C VAL A 1104 43.66 -19.64 0.82
N GLN A 1105 43.46 -19.93 -0.46
CA GLN A 1105 42.18 -20.39 -1.00
C GLN A 1105 41.72 -21.70 -0.35
N LEU A 1106 42.64 -22.64 -0.13
CA LEU A 1106 42.39 -23.88 0.60
C LEU A 1106 42.13 -23.65 2.09
N THR A 1107 42.76 -22.65 2.72
CA THR A 1107 42.43 -22.25 4.09
C THR A 1107 41.00 -21.76 4.19
N VAL A 1108 40.56 -20.85 3.31
CA VAL A 1108 39.15 -20.38 3.31
C VAL A 1108 38.17 -21.53 3.11
N ARG A 1109 38.49 -22.47 2.21
CA ARG A 1109 37.70 -23.68 2.01
C ARG A 1109 37.59 -24.53 3.28
N ALA A 1110 38.70 -24.72 3.99
CA ALA A 1110 38.72 -25.45 5.25
C ALA A 1110 37.93 -24.71 6.34
N LEU A 1111 38.08 -23.39 6.45
CA LEU A 1111 37.32 -22.53 7.37
C LEU A 1111 35.82 -22.67 7.16
N ASN A 1112 35.36 -22.60 5.91
CA ASN A 1112 33.94 -22.76 5.55
C ASN A 1112 33.42 -24.17 5.86
N GLY A 1113 34.22 -25.21 5.62
CA GLY A 1113 33.87 -26.58 6.02
C GLY A 1113 33.67 -26.70 7.52
N ILE A 1114 34.64 -26.22 8.31
CA ILE A 1114 34.58 -26.23 9.77
C ILE A 1114 33.40 -25.41 10.29
N TYR A 1115 33.18 -24.22 9.74
CA TYR A 1115 32.09 -23.32 10.11
C TYR A 1115 30.72 -23.99 9.95
N ARG A 1116 30.49 -24.68 8.83
CA ARG A 1116 29.25 -25.42 8.61
C ARG A 1116 29.07 -26.62 9.53
N GLU A 1117 30.17 -27.29 9.90
CA GLU A 1117 30.13 -28.51 10.71
C GLU A 1117 30.04 -28.24 12.22
N LEU A 1118 30.47 -27.06 12.70
CA LEU A 1118 30.52 -26.70 14.11
C LEU A 1118 29.50 -25.60 14.46
N PRO A 1119 28.32 -25.94 15.03
CA PRO A 1119 27.33 -24.97 15.49
C PRO A 1119 27.87 -23.91 16.46
N ALA A 1120 28.90 -24.25 17.25
CA ALA A 1120 29.54 -23.32 18.19
C ALA A 1120 30.06 -22.03 17.53
N LEU A 1121 30.31 -22.07 16.22
CA LEU A 1121 30.78 -20.92 15.46
C LEU A 1121 29.67 -19.96 15.01
N TRP A 1122 28.39 -20.32 15.12
CA TRP A 1122 27.31 -19.53 14.55
C TRP A 1122 25.97 -19.50 15.30
N GLU A 1123 25.65 -20.53 16.08
CA GLU A 1123 24.34 -20.68 16.72
C GLU A 1123 24.10 -19.58 17.78
N LEU A 1124 25.14 -19.28 18.57
CA LEU A 1124 25.11 -18.30 19.65
C LEU A 1124 25.94 -17.04 19.32
N ASP A 1125 26.03 -16.62 18.05
CA ASP A 1125 26.77 -15.41 17.65
C ASP A 1125 26.27 -14.13 18.37
N ASN A 1126 24.96 -14.07 18.62
CA ASN A 1126 24.29 -12.91 19.19
C ASN A 1126 24.02 -13.05 20.71
N ASP A 1127 24.50 -14.13 21.34
CA ASP A 1127 24.33 -14.39 22.77
C ASP A 1127 25.70 -14.42 23.48
N PRO A 1128 25.91 -13.65 24.55
CA PRO A 1128 27.12 -13.70 25.36
C PRO A 1128 27.53 -15.11 25.84
N ALA A 1129 26.59 -16.05 25.95
CA ALA A 1129 26.87 -17.44 26.31
C ALA A 1129 27.70 -18.19 25.26
N GLY A 1130 27.69 -17.73 24.00
CA GLY A 1130 28.41 -18.33 22.88
C GLY A 1130 29.93 -18.09 22.88
N PHE A 1131 30.45 -17.26 23.79
CA PHE A 1131 31.86 -16.85 23.79
C PHE A 1131 32.44 -16.65 25.20
N GLU A 1132 33.69 -17.06 25.40
CA GLU A 1132 34.42 -16.83 26.64
C GLU A 1132 35.91 -16.58 26.37
N TRP A 1133 36.47 -15.46 26.84
CA TRP A 1133 37.92 -15.25 26.79
C TRP A 1133 38.64 -16.25 27.70
N ILE A 1134 39.67 -16.92 27.18
CA ILE A 1134 40.65 -17.67 27.99
C ILE A 1134 41.77 -16.72 28.41
N ASN A 1135 42.33 -16.01 27.43
CA ASN A 1135 43.36 -14.99 27.67
C ASN A 1135 43.34 -13.95 26.55
N ASP A 1136 42.96 -12.72 26.91
CA ASP A 1136 42.89 -11.51 26.06
C ASP A 1136 43.91 -10.43 26.49
N HIS A 1137 44.80 -10.75 27.42
CA HIS A 1137 45.75 -9.80 28.02
C HIS A 1137 47.22 -10.10 27.67
N GLU A 1138 47.49 -11.14 26.87
CA GLU A 1138 48.84 -11.56 26.46
C GLU A 1138 49.38 -10.71 25.30
N ALA A 1139 49.31 -9.39 25.47
CA ALA A 1139 49.81 -8.40 24.51
C ALA A 1139 51.31 -8.54 24.25
N ALA A 1140 52.10 -8.97 25.23
CA ALA A 1140 53.54 -9.18 25.08
C ALA A 1140 53.87 -10.33 24.11
N GLY A 1141 53.04 -11.38 24.07
CA GLY A 1141 53.15 -12.49 23.14
C GLY A 1141 52.42 -12.27 21.81
N ASN A 1142 51.60 -11.21 21.68
CA ASN A 1142 50.60 -11.02 20.62
C ASN A 1142 49.70 -12.24 20.44
N THR A 1143 49.37 -12.91 21.54
CA THR A 1143 48.51 -14.09 21.51
C THR A 1143 47.15 -13.77 22.12
N LEU A 1144 46.10 -14.37 21.58
CA LEU A 1144 44.77 -14.38 22.19
C LEU A 1144 44.18 -15.78 22.14
N SER A 1145 43.33 -16.10 23.10
CA SER A 1145 42.61 -17.37 23.11
C SER A 1145 41.23 -17.24 23.72
N PHE A 1146 40.27 -17.96 23.16
CA PHE A 1146 38.87 -17.92 23.58
C PHE A 1146 38.14 -19.22 23.22
N ILE A 1147 36.99 -19.41 23.87
CA ILE A 1147 36.06 -20.51 23.68
C ILE A 1147 34.88 -19.99 22.86
N ARG A 1148 34.42 -20.80 21.90
CA ARG A 1148 33.13 -20.70 21.23
C ARG A 1148 32.24 -21.86 21.70
N ARG A 1149 30.95 -21.59 21.93
CA ARG A 1149 29.98 -22.56 22.46
C ARG A 1149 28.71 -22.59 21.63
N ASP A 1150 28.11 -23.77 21.53
CA ASP A 1150 26.78 -23.98 20.93
C ASP A 1150 25.69 -24.12 22.02
N GLU A 1151 24.43 -24.25 21.64
CA GLU A 1151 23.32 -24.41 22.59
C GLU A 1151 23.41 -25.70 23.45
N LYS A 1152 24.21 -26.67 23.02
CA LYS A 1152 24.43 -27.95 23.70
C LYS A 1152 25.68 -27.94 24.59
N ASP A 1153 26.33 -26.78 24.73
CA ASP A 1153 27.59 -26.58 25.46
C ASP A 1153 28.77 -27.38 24.85
N GLU A 1154 28.68 -27.74 23.56
CA GLU A 1154 29.83 -28.24 22.81
C GLU A 1154 30.75 -27.07 22.46
N VAL A 1155 32.06 -27.29 22.54
CA VAL A 1155 33.04 -26.20 22.55
C VAL A 1155 34.08 -26.31 21.43
N MET A 1156 34.49 -25.15 20.94
CA MET A 1156 35.70 -24.98 20.14
C MET A 1156 36.60 -23.94 20.81
N VAL A 1157 37.89 -24.23 20.93
CA VAL A 1157 38.89 -23.30 21.46
C VAL A 1157 39.72 -22.75 20.30
N CYS A 1158 39.69 -21.44 20.14
CA CYS A 1158 40.55 -20.71 19.22
C CYS A 1158 41.76 -20.17 19.97
N VAL A 1159 42.96 -20.37 19.43
CA VAL A 1159 44.18 -19.71 19.89
C VAL A 1159 44.91 -19.11 18.69
N ALA A 1160 45.12 -17.79 18.73
CA ALA A 1160 45.79 -17.04 17.69
C ALA A 1160 47.14 -16.53 18.19
N ASN A 1161 48.18 -16.70 17.37
CA ASN A 1161 49.49 -16.08 17.53
C ASN A 1161 49.71 -15.08 16.40
N PHE A 1162 49.58 -13.79 16.71
CA PHE A 1162 49.86 -12.70 15.77
C PHE A 1162 51.30 -12.17 15.87
N SER A 1163 52.19 -12.85 16.58
CA SER A 1163 53.62 -12.53 16.55
C SER A 1163 54.30 -13.13 15.32
N GLY A 1164 55.41 -12.52 14.90
CA GLY A 1164 56.23 -13.01 13.79
C GLY A 1164 57.06 -14.25 14.12
N GLU A 1165 56.97 -14.77 15.34
CA GLU A 1165 57.80 -15.86 15.87
C GLU A 1165 56.91 -16.98 16.45
N PRO A 1166 57.35 -18.25 16.40
CA PRO A 1166 56.63 -19.34 17.06
C PRO A 1166 56.75 -19.25 18.59
N HIS A 1167 55.71 -19.67 19.30
CA HIS A 1167 55.78 -19.87 20.76
C HIS A 1167 55.83 -21.37 21.07
N ALA A 1168 57.03 -21.88 21.36
CA ALA A 1168 57.23 -23.29 21.69
C ALA A 1168 56.82 -23.59 23.15
N GLY A 1169 56.15 -24.71 23.37
CA GLY A 1169 55.72 -25.14 24.69
C GLY A 1169 54.74 -24.18 25.37
N TYR A 1170 53.93 -23.46 24.59
CA TYR A 1170 52.89 -22.57 25.09
C TYR A 1170 51.85 -23.37 25.87
N ARG A 1171 51.55 -22.95 27.09
CA ARG A 1171 50.56 -23.61 27.94
C ARG A 1171 49.22 -22.89 27.73
N LEU A 1172 48.21 -23.62 27.26
CA LEU A 1172 46.87 -23.10 26.97
C LEU A 1172 45.86 -23.66 27.98
N GLY A 1173 45.05 -22.79 28.58
CA GLY A 1173 43.90 -23.20 29.41
C GLY A 1173 42.79 -23.83 28.57
N LEU A 1174 42.15 -24.89 29.06
CA LEU A 1174 41.05 -25.58 28.37
C LEU A 1174 39.89 -25.92 29.34
N PRO A 1175 38.63 -25.85 28.87
CA PRO A 1175 37.45 -26.05 29.73
C PRO A 1175 37.30 -27.48 30.27
N ALA A 1176 37.97 -28.46 29.65
CA ALA A 1176 37.90 -29.87 30.05
C ALA A 1176 39.25 -30.58 29.91
N SER A 1177 39.50 -31.54 30.82
CA SER A 1177 40.59 -32.51 30.67
C SER A 1177 40.22 -33.59 29.65
N GLY A 1178 41.21 -34.28 29.08
CA GLY A 1178 40.99 -35.37 28.13
C GLY A 1178 41.62 -35.11 26.78
N ALA A 1179 41.18 -35.88 25.78
CA ALA A 1179 41.66 -35.74 24.41
C ALA A 1179 41.09 -34.49 23.74
N TRP A 1180 41.91 -33.80 22.98
CA TRP A 1180 41.58 -32.66 22.14
C TRP A 1180 42.20 -32.87 20.75
N THR A 1181 41.48 -32.41 19.74
CA THR A 1181 41.87 -32.55 18.32
C THR A 1181 42.12 -31.16 17.75
N GLU A 1182 43.29 -30.96 17.14
CA GLU A 1182 43.58 -29.81 16.29
C GLU A 1182 42.84 -29.98 14.96
N VAL A 1183 41.73 -29.25 14.78
CA VAL A 1183 40.89 -29.32 13.58
C VAL A 1183 41.24 -28.25 12.55
N LEU A 1184 41.96 -27.21 12.97
CA LEU A 1184 42.57 -26.22 12.09
C LEU A 1184 43.97 -25.87 12.59
N ASN A 1185 44.90 -25.76 11.65
CA ASN A 1185 46.18 -25.10 11.84
C ASN A 1185 46.53 -24.32 10.57
N THR A 1186 46.47 -22.98 10.65
CA THR A 1186 46.69 -22.13 9.47
C THR A 1186 48.15 -22.13 8.98
N ASP A 1187 49.08 -22.75 9.72
CA ASP A 1187 50.49 -22.91 9.35
C ASP A 1187 50.82 -24.30 8.78
N ALA A 1188 49.81 -25.15 8.55
CA ALA A 1188 49.99 -26.40 7.84
C ALA A 1188 50.65 -26.19 6.46
N GLU A 1189 51.53 -27.11 6.05
CA GLU A 1189 52.26 -27.02 4.78
C GLU A 1189 51.33 -26.98 3.57
N GLU A 1190 50.17 -27.65 3.64
CA GLU A 1190 49.15 -27.64 2.60
C GLU A 1190 48.53 -26.26 2.35
N PHE A 1191 48.55 -25.38 3.36
CA PHE A 1191 48.15 -23.98 3.25
C PHE A 1191 49.32 -23.03 2.93
N GLY A 1192 50.53 -23.58 2.73
CA GLY A 1192 51.75 -22.81 2.49
C GLY A 1192 52.39 -22.23 3.75
N GLY A 1193 52.09 -22.79 4.93
CA GLY A 1193 52.75 -22.45 6.19
C GLY A 1193 54.14 -23.07 6.37
N SER A 1194 54.74 -22.86 7.54
CA SER A 1194 56.09 -23.32 7.89
C SER A 1194 56.15 -24.75 8.40
N GLY A 1195 55.00 -25.36 8.73
CA GLY A 1195 54.90 -26.73 9.20
C GLY A 1195 55.02 -26.90 10.73
N VAL A 1196 54.92 -25.81 11.50
CA VAL A 1196 54.80 -25.92 12.96
C VAL A 1196 53.47 -26.59 13.27
N SER A 1197 53.53 -27.77 13.89
CA SER A 1197 52.38 -28.65 14.11
C SER A 1197 52.44 -29.29 15.47
N ASN A 1198 51.28 -29.67 16.00
CA ASN A 1198 51.17 -30.41 17.25
C ASN A 1198 50.82 -31.89 16.93
N PRO A 1199 51.81 -32.79 16.79
CA PRO A 1199 51.55 -34.13 16.29
C PRO A 1199 50.79 -35.01 17.30
N GLY A 1200 49.75 -35.70 16.81
CA GLY A 1200 48.95 -36.65 17.59
C GLY A 1200 47.80 -36.00 18.36
N THR A 1201 47.14 -36.77 19.22
CA THR A 1201 46.04 -36.27 20.06
C THR A 1201 46.59 -35.44 21.21
N LEU A 1202 46.11 -34.20 21.33
CA LEU A 1202 46.48 -33.30 22.42
C LEU A 1202 45.77 -33.76 23.69
N THR A 1203 46.50 -34.04 24.77
CA THR A 1203 45.90 -34.50 26.02
C THR A 1203 45.96 -33.39 27.06
N ALA A 1204 44.81 -32.76 27.31
CA ALA A 1204 44.63 -31.77 28.35
C ALA A 1204 44.65 -32.44 29.72
N ASN A 1205 45.54 -31.99 30.60
CA ASN A 1205 45.67 -32.50 31.96
C ASN A 1205 45.01 -31.54 32.95
N GLY A 1206 44.52 -32.07 34.07
CA GLY A 1206 44.01 -31.25 35.16
C GLY A 1206 45.07 -30.33 35.75
N GLY A 1207 44.65 -29.14 36.19
CA GLY A 1207 45.52 -28.14 36.80
C GLY A 1207 45.23 -26.75 36.24
N ALA A 1208 44.62 -25.91 37.07
CA ALA A 1208 44.08 -24.62 36.63
C ALA A 1208 45.14 -23.73 35.93
N HIS A 1209 44.73 -23.12 34.83
CA HIS A 1209 45.54 -22.18 34.06
C HIS A 1209 44.61 -21.24 33.28
N ASP A 1210 44.94 -19.96 33.22
CA ASP A 1210 44.17 -18.93 32.47
C ASP A 1210 42.66 -18.99 32.73
N GLY A 1211 42.29 -19.13 34.02
CA GLY A 1211 40.89 -19.24 34.44
C GLY A 1211 40.21 -20.58 34.16
N GLN A 1212 40.83 -21.47 33.40
CA GLN A 1212 40.28 -22.76 32.97
C GLN A 1212 40.74 -23.93 33.88
N PRO A 1213 39.93 -25.01 34.03
CA PRO A 1213 40.22 -26.12 34.95
C PRO A 1213 41.29 -27.10 34.46
N ALA A 1214 41.54 -27.16 33.15
CA ALA A 1214 42.55 -28.00 32.52
C ALA A 1214 43.52 -27.16 31.69
N SER A 1215 44.63 -27.77 31.27
CA SER A 1215 45.56 -27.12 30.34
C SER A 1215 46.27 -28.13 29.46
N VAL A 1216 46.70 -27.66 28.29
CA VAL A 1216 47.54 -28.41 27.36
C VAL A 1216 48.77 -27.60 27.00
N THR A 1217 49.86 -28.28 26.62
CA THR A 1217 51.05 -27.63 26.07
C THR A 1217 51.06 -27.83 24.57
N VAL A 1218 51.12 -26.74 23.82
CA VAL A 1218 51.11 -26.69 22.36
C VAL A 1218 52.24 -25.80 21.86
N ASP A 1219 52.73 -26.07 20.66
CA ASP A 1219 53.55 -25.15 19.90
C ASP A 1219 52.63 -24.27 19.06
N LEU A 1220 52.65 -22.95 19.29
CA LEU A 1220 51.88 -22.00 18.49
C LEU A 1220 52.71 -21.59 17.26
N PRO A 1221 52.18 -21.76 16.04
CA PRO A 1221 52.86 -21.34 14.83
C PRO A 1221 53.04 -19.81 14.76
N PRO A 1222 54.07 -19.29 14.07
CA PRO A 1222 54.22 -17.86 13.85
C PRO A 1222 53.12 -17.36 12.92
N LEU A 1223 52.47 -16.23 13.25
CA LEU A 1223 51.40 -15.63 12.45
C LEU A 1223 50.33 -16.68 12.07
N GLY A 1224 49.88 -17.46 13.05
CA GLY A 1224 48.99 -18.59 12.82
C GLY A 1224 47.94 -18.78 13.91
N VAL A 1225 46.87 -19.50 13.55
CA VAL A 1225 45.70 -19.77 14.39
C VAL A 1225 45.45 -21.27 14.43
N LEU A 1226 45.14 -21.78 15.64
CA LEU A 1226 44.73 -23.16 15.86
C LEU A 1226 43.29 -23.20 16.37
N TYR A 1227 42.51 -24.17 15.89
CA TYR A 1227 41.22 -24.54 16.48
C TYR A 1227 41.31 -25.92 17.11
N LEU A 1228 40.88 -26.01 18.36
CA LEU A 1228 40.86 -27.26 19.12
C LEU A 1228 39.43 -27.61 19.51
N VAL A 1229 39.02 -28.86 19.31
CA VAL A 1229 37.73 -29.39 19.80
C VAL A 1229 37.97 -30.61 20.68
N PRO A 1230 37.07 -30.93 21.63
CA PRO A 1230 37.14 -32.18 22.39
C PRO A 1230 37.22 -33.39 21.46
N GLY A 1231 38.15 -34.31 21.73
CA GLY A 1231 38.30 -35.56 20.98
C GLY A 1231 37.21 -36.56 21.37
N SER A 1232 36.69 -37.33 20.41
CA SER A 1232 35.75 -38.41 20.68
C SER A 1232 36.36 -39.38 21.69
N ALA A 1233 35.64 -39.70 22.78
CA ALA A 1233 36.08 -40.73 23.72
C ALA A 1233 36.19 -42.07 22.98
N SER A 1234 37.42 -42.57 22.84
CA SER A 1234 37.72 -43.87 22.21
C SER A 1234 37.17 -45.04 23.00
#